data_AF-A0A7G8PXZ7-F1
#
_entry.id   AF-A0A7G8PXZ7-F1
#
_cell.length_a   1.000
_cell.length_b   1.000
_cell.length_c   1.000
_cell.angle_alpha   90.00
_cell.angle_beta   90.00
_cell.angle_gamma   90.00
#
_symmetry.space_group_name_H-M   'P 1'
#
loop_
_entity.id
_entity.type
_entity.pdbx_description
1 polymer ?
#
loop_
_entity_poly.entity_id
_entity_poly.type
_entity_poly.pdbx_seq_one_letter_code
_entity_poly.pdbx_strand_id
1 'polypeptide(L)'
;MKKCILFLIGFIFISVASEAQILDKIKKVKNTIAGITVEKLSADPVSTSFKDVDKTRYFEDDFGNDADFLDLHNQPYVEGEGFLLQPGFYEGRFQSFCIKAGTYMPTTGRGRFYAPLKGPKADIIATIIEAYEQDSGLTQKEVQLLLWAIIAKTDFNKMNGPVKLTAIRLLSAEQIARLSKGSFDNLARKEMKKLAYSSNAVRAIVEAENNLRASYYRGVSTYEDYENIAMLPGEEPLVPEFGPGRWTKHPDGFFIRYYPSGYSTTKTQIYVPTSVGNPSFNPTNAIAVPADRGQRLIQTGLPSIGGQPNMGGGGPMSGSGSSGGTAGGGGNSGGGTVGGGATGSGTVPQSFCNPAFDAGVDKVIKEQMILQDLPGLAVAVYKNGKMVHLKAYGYRDLYEEIPINLNTTMEWASISKSITGVAAAQLEEKGISGYKVSHYANRYVDNWKNVTYTDTSGNVEGVDARLTSITIDQLLNNTSGIQHYGKGTRAGANNKYAKLGRDTYVQFIEEKEYSSPPGVFDAKKAVSVFNKSVIDFNPGSKWHYSSYGFVLAGATIDKAAPNGYVDWVQKNIADKIGMQSFSIAEPPGWGHKKTYDGMLTSHQSNRAEWTLPGGGYQSNICDLAKYTYALSTGVFFDGQKDQLWNNSVTASVGGSLSYSYGLYFRGTGNNFRVYHGGHGGNSRSYMQFFPTDSTGIALMAPAEYANLPELTKYIFQELNVRPTLYSGLTPTPYDKCERGMTDGSDLFYGVWRRRDGDVLIRTGYETAAFFKEIERLQDSGYNCVDVETYMNEGKRYWDAVLKKGVPKTKLVYNLSRGLLETTTNGLKQEGFILRDVESYLDNGNRKWAGVYSKENKKSQLMNVMQTQELRNEHDRALSNGLQIVDIECYPNGNLLDWSGVWVKGPPSKMELNIDPTTFYDKVRSMRGQGYRLVDVEYYMLNNQDWRVGAVWEQGAYKEFITGETGDSASMQKFCDHMETHYDQSRAGLELVDWERIDVEWFD
;
A
#
# COMPACT_ATOMS: atom_id res chain seq x y z
N MET A 1 -36.59 -26.22 -30.34
CA MET A 1 -35.86 -27.47 -30.00
C MET A 1 -34.46 -27.41 -30.60
N LYS A 2 -33.43 -27.59 -29.76
CA LYS A 2 -31.99 -27.74 -30.07
C LYS A 2 -31.31 -26.59 -30.84
N LYS A 3 -30.64 -25.69 -30.10
CA LYS A 3 -29.20 -25.35 -30.23
C LYS A 3 -28.88 -24.06 -29.45
N CYS A 4 -27.63 -24.01 -28.96
CA CYS A 4 -26.92 -22.86 -28.39
C CYS A 4 -27.02 -22.63 -26.87
N ILE A 5 -26.56 -23.61 -26.07
CA ILE A 5 -25.87 -23.38 -24.79
C ILE A 5 -24.79 -24.44 -24.63
N LEU A 6 -23.51 -24.06 -24.77
CA LEU A 6 -22.30 -24.69 -24.17
C LEU A 6 -21.06 -24.00 -24.74
N PHE A 7 -20.73 -22.83 -24.20
CA PHE A 7 -19.41 -22.20 -24.31
C PHE A 7 -19.18 -21.37 -23.04
N LEU A 8 -19.11 -22.07 -21.91
CA LEU A 8 -18.58 -21.58 -20.63
C LEU A 8 -18.49 -22.82 -19.72
N ILE A 9 -17.33 -23.01 -19.09
CA ILE A 9 -16.82 -24.22 -18.43
C ILE A 9 -15.85 -25.00 -19.32
N GLY A 10 -14.58 -24.56 -19.31
CA GLY A 10 -13.48 -25.22 -20.01
C GLY A 10 -12.16 -24.46 -19.93
N PHE A 11 -11.84 -23.84 -18.78
CA PHE A 11 -10.51 -23.26 -18.55
C PHE A 11 -10.06 -23.38 -17.09
N ILE A 12 -10.31 -24.52 -16.46
CA ILE A 12 -9.60 -24.99 -15.27
C ILE A 12 -9.54 -26.51 -15.41
N PHE A 13 -8.48 -27.01 -16.06
CA PHE A 13 -7.95 -28.40 -16.07
C PHE A 13 -7.08 -28.58 -17.33
N ILE A 14 -5.93 -27.90 -17.36
CA ILE A 14 -4.76 -28.38 -18.11
C ILE A 14 -3.66 -28.60 -17.08
N SER A 15 -3.79 -29.66 -16.31
CA SER A 15 -2.70 -30.20 -15.51
C SER A 15 -2.11 -31.42 -16.25
N VAL A 16 -0.78 -31.55 -16.19
CA VAL A 16 0.05 -32.72 -16.54
C VAL A 16 0.23 -33.10 -18.03
N ALA A 17 -0.69 -32.80 -18.95
CA ALA A 17 -0.59 -33.29 -20.33
C ALA A 17 0.40 -32.50 -21.26
N SER A 18 0.65 -31.22 -20.98
CA SER A 18 1.54 -30.37 -21.80
C SER A 18 3.03 -30.61 -21.54
N GLU A 19 3.39 -31.01 -20.31
CA GLU A 19 4.76 -31.23 -19.87
C GLU A 19 5.40 -32.44 -20.59
N ALA A 20 4.62 -33.51 -20.79
CA ALA A 20 5.06 -34.73 -21.45
C ALA A 20 5.40 -34.53 -22.95
N GLN A 21 4.62 -33.71 -23.67
CA GLN A 21 4.86 -33.44 -25.10
C GLN A 21 6.09 -32.56 -25.35
N ILE A 22 6.38 -31.61 -24.46
CA ILE A 22 7.56 -30.74 -24.54
C ILE A 22 8.82 -31.53 -24.19
N LEU A 23 8.76 -32.38 -23.16
CA LEU A 23 9.86 -33.28 -22.79
C LEU A 23 10.24 -34.26 -23.91
N ASP A 24 9.26 -34.71 -24.71
CA ASP A 24 9.50 -35.64 -25.83
C ASP A 24 10.18 -34.96 -27.04
N LYS A 25 9.90 -33.67 -27.29
CA LYS A 25 10.64 -32.85 -28.27
C LYS A 25 12.08 -32.62 -27.84
N ILE A 26 12.33 -32.38 -26.55
CA ILE A 26 13.69 -32.21 -25.99
C ILE A 26 14.52 -33.50 -26.10
N LYS A 27 13.90 -34.68 -25.91
CA LYS A 27 14.57 -35.99 -26.07
C LYS A 27 15.07 -36.24 -27.50
N LYS A 28 14.43 -35.69 -28.53
CA LYS A 28 14.84 -35.90 -29.94
C LYS A 28 16.07 -35.10 -30.36
N VAL A 29 16.46 -34.05 -29.63
CA VAL A 29 17.63 -33.19 -29.93
C VAL A 29 18.95 -33.75 -29.35
N LYS A 30 18.91 -34.93 -28.71
CA LYS A 30 20.00 -35.44 -27.86
C LYS A 30 21.26 -35.98 -28.60
N ASN A 31 21.26 -36.05 -29.93
CA ASN A 31 22.38 -36.62 -30.68
C ASN A 31 23.19 -35.58 -31.46
N THR A 32 24.03 -34.79 -30.78
CA THR A 32 25.33 -34.35 -31.33
C THR A 32 26.27 -33.73 -30.26
N ILE A 33 27.46 -34.31 -30.19
CA ILE A 33 28.80 -33.76 -29.89
C ILE A 33 29.28 -33.65 -28.43
N ALA A 34 30.43 -34.32 -28.24
CA ALA A 34 31.35 -34.32 -27.11
C ALA A 34 32.34 -33.14 -27.16
N GLY A 35 32.83 -32.70 -25.99
CA GLY A 35 33.97 -31.79 -25.85
C GLY A 35 33.67 -30.48 -25.13
N ILE A 36 33.55 -30.51 -23.79
CA ILE A 36 33.52 -29.30 -22.95
C ILE A 36 34.92 -29.15 -22.33
N THR A 37 35.61 -28.05 -22.64
CA THR A 37 36.92 -27.67 -22.07
C THR A 37 36.77 -26.89 -20.75
N VAL A 38 37.79 -26.87 -19.90
CA VAL A 38 37.83 -26.17 -18.59
C VAL A 38 37.58 -24.65 -18.72
N GLU A 39 37.96 -24.04 -19.83
CA GLU A 39 37.65 -22.62 -20.11
C GLU A 39 36.15 -22.39 -20.31
N LYS A 40 35.43 -23.32 -20.95
CA LYS A 40 33.97 -23.24 -21.09
C LYS A 40 33.23 -23.46 -19.77
N LEU A 41 33.86 -24.13 -18.80
CA LEU A 41 33.32 -24.38 -17.46
C LEU A 41 33.39 -23.16 -16.53
N SER A 42 34.37 -22.27 -16.74
CA SER A 42 34.61 -21.07 -15.91
C SER A 42 33.98 -19.80 -16.47
N ALA A 43 33.54 -19.78 -17.73
CA ALA A 43 32.92 -18.62 -18.35
C ALA A 43 31.58 -18.22 -17.65
N ASP A 44 31.40 -16.92 -17.42
CA ASP A 44 30.10 -16.37 -16.99
C ASP A 44 29.07 -16.55 -18.13
N PRO A 45 27.79 -16.89 -17.83
CA PRO A 45 26.72 -16.96 -18.83
C PRO A 45 26.53 -15.66 -19.62
N VAL A 46 26.72 -14.52 -18.95
CA VAL A 46 26.85 -13.19 -19.53
C VAL A 46 28.27 -12.70 -19.26
N SER A 47 29.04 -12.36 -20.27
CA SER A 47 30.43 -11.92 -20.14
C SER A 47 30.61 -10.40 -20.18
N THR A 48 29.54 -9.63 -20.43
CA THR A 48 29.56 -8.16 -20.48
C THR A 48 30.20 -7.57 -19.22
N SER A 49 31.14 -6.66 -19.38
CA SER A 49 31.87 -6.03 -18.27
C SER A 49 32.34 -4.62 -18.63
N PHE A 50 32.98 -3.92 -17.69
CA PHE A 50 33.61 -2.62 -17.96
C PHE A 50 34.65 -2.63 -19.09
N LYS A 51 35.20 -3.79 -19.44
CA LYS A 51 36.12 -3.92 -20.59
C LYS A 51 35.42 -3.70 -21.92
N ASP A 52 34.11 -3.87 -21.96
CA ASP A 52 33.28 -3.73 -23.16
C ASP A 52 32.75 -2.31 -23.36
N VAL A 53 33.02 -1.40 -22.42
CA VAL A 53 32.64 0.01 -22.48
C VAL A 53 33.55 0.75 -23.45
N ASP A 54 32.97 1.58 -24.35
CA ASP A 54 33.75 2.52 -25.15
C ASP A 54 34.29 3.65 -24.25
N LYS A 55 35.62 3.73 -24.15
CA LYS A 55 36.33 4.68 -23.28
C LYS A 55 36.85 5.91 -24.02
N THR A 56 36.54 6.05 -25.31
CA THR A 56 37.18 7.03 -26.17
C THR A 56 36.58 8.43 -26.07
N ARG A 57 35.38 8.60 -25.48
CA ARG A 57 34.74 9.90 -25.19
C ARG A 57 33.74 9.81 -24.02
N TYR A 58 34.01 10.58 -22.96
CA TYR A 58 33.07 10.84 -21.86
C TYR A 58 32.72 12.33 -21.83
N PHE A 59 31.53 12.68 -21.36
CA PHE A 59 31.27 14.05 -20.88
C PHE A 59 31.58 14.15 -19.38
N GLU A 60 31.76 15.38 -18.90
CA GLU A 60 31.80 15.66 -17.46
C GLU A 60 30.48 15.26 -16.80
N ASP A 61 30.53 14.90 -15.51
CA ASP A 61 29.37 14.39 -14.76
C ASP A 61 28.23 15.43 -14.64
N ASP A 62 28.56 16.71 -14.75
CA ASP A 62 27.63 17.84 -14.65
C ASP A 62 26.96 18.22 -15.99
N PHE A 63 27.44 17.67 -17.11
CA PHE A 63 26.88 17.96 -18.43
C PHE A 63 25.39 17.58 -18.50
N GLY A 64 24.56 18.54 -18.92
CA GLY A 64 23.13 18.34 -19.10
C GLY A 64 22.31 18.26 -17.80
N ASN A 65 22.88 18.61 -16.63
CA ASN A 65 22.14 18.58 -15.37
C ASN A 65 21.01 19.64 -15.30
N ASP A 66 21.14 20.74 -16.04
CA ASP A 66 20.12 21.79 -16.15
C ASP A 66 19.26 21.65 -17.43
N ALA A 67 19.38 20.53 -18.15
CA ALA A 67 18.65 20.33 -19.39
C ALA A 67 17.17 19.96 -19.15
N ASP A 68 16.29 20.41 -20.03
CA ASP A 68 14.90 19.95 -20.07
C ASP A 68 14.84 18.57 -20.73
N PHE A 69 14.65 17.53 -19.91
CA PHE A 69 14.55 16.15 -20.38
C PHE A 69 13.13 15.82 -20.87
N LEU A 70 13.02 15.32 -22.09
CA LEU A 70 11.81 14.71 -22.61
C LEU A 70 11.63 13.29 -22.05
N ASP A 71 10.40 12.88 -21.76
CA ASP A 71 10.15 11.53 -21.26
C ASP A 71 10.36 10.50 -22.39
N LEU A 72 11.26 9.53 -22.16
CA LEU A 72 11.51 8.40 -23.06
C LEU A 72 10.25 7.58 -23.32
N HIS A 73 9.41 7.39 -22.29
CA HIS A 73 8.21 6.55 -22.40
C HIS A 73 7.11 7.16 -23.27
N ASN A 74 7.19 8.49 -23.50
CA ASN A 74 6.30 9.18 -24.43
C ASN A 74 6.80 9.12 -25.88
N GLN A 75 8.02 8.67 -26.14
CA GLN A 75 8.56 8.56 -27.49
C GLN A 75 8.00 7.32 -28.21
N PRO A 76 7.83 7.37 -29.54
CA PRO A 76 7.41 6.21 -30.31
C PRO A 76 8.33 5.01 -30.05
N TYR A 77 7.74 3.87 -29.73
CA TYR A 77 8.44 2.61 -29.50
C TYR A 77 8.11 1.63 -30.61
N VAL A 78 9.15 1.05 -31.22
CA VAL A 78 9.01 0.01 -32.24
C VAL A 78 9.54 -1.29 -31.66
N GLU A 79 8.73 -2.34 -31.71
CA GLU A 79 9.10 -3.65 -31.21
C GLU A 79 10.39 -4.17 -31.86
N GLY A 80 11.35 -4.60 -31.04
CA GLY A 80 12.69 -5.03 -31.47
C GLY A 80 13.67 -3.89 -31.79
N GLU A 81 13.20 -2.70 -32.17
CA GLU A 81 14.05 -1.54 -32.50
C GLU A 81 14.23 -0.56 -31.32
N GLY A 82 13.26 -0.49 -30.41
CA GLY A 82 13.27 0.38 -29.22
C GLY A 82 12.62 1.75 -29.43
N PHE A 83 12.98 2.71 -28.57
CA PHE A 83 12.48 4.09 -28.64
C PHE A 83 13.12 4.85 -29.79
N LEU A 84 12.30 5.48 -30.65
CA LEU A 84 12.76 6.34 -31.73
C LEU A 84 13.03 7.75 -31.19
N LEU A 85 14.27 8.23 -31.31
CA LEU A 85 14.72 9.48 -30.73
C LEU A 85 15.05 10.51 -31.81
N GLN A 86 14.90 11.79 -31.46
CA GLN A 86 15.38 12.94 -32.24
C GLN A 86 16.51 13.64 -31.46
N PRO A 87 17.22 14.62 -32.03
CA PRO A 87 18.18 15.40 -31.27
C PRO A 87 17.56 16.07 -30.03
N GLY A 88 18.12 15.85 -28.84
CA GLY A 88 17.55 16.33 -27.58
C GLY A 88 18.04 15.57 -26.35
N PHE A 89 17.51 15.95 -25.18
CA PHE A 89 17.74 15.28 -23.89
C PHE A 89 16.50 14.46 -23.53
N TYR A 90 16.69 13.23 -23.08
CA TYR A 90 15.62 12.32 -22.70
C TYR A 90 15.90 11.62 -21.38
N GLU A 91 14.86 11.35 -20.60
CA GLU A 91 14.92 10.57 -19.35
C GLU A 91 13.78 9.55 -19.31
N GLY A 92 14.06 8.35 -18.79
CA GLY A 92 13.05 7.33 -18.53
C GLY A 92 13.45 6.44 -17.35
N ARG A 93 12.46 5.91 -16.64
CA ARG A 93 12.67 4.91 -15.59
C ARG A 93 12.18 3.55 -16.07
N PHE A 94 13.09 2.60 -16.15
CA PHE A 94 12.83 1.28 -16.71
C PHE A 94 12.79 0.23 -15.61
N GLN A 95 11.94 -0.78 -15.79
CA GLN A 95 12.14 -2.04 -15.06
C GLN A 95 13.50 -2.62 -15.47
N SER A 96 14.25 -3.13 -14.52
CA SER A 96 15.56 -3.73 -14.75
C SER A 96 15.73 -5.04 -14.01
N PHE A 97 16.73 -5.81 -14.41
CA PHE A 97 17.03 -7.10 -13.82
C PHE A 97 18.51 -7.26 -13.51
N CYS A 98 18.74 -7.98 -12.43
CA CYS A 98 20.02 -8.42 -11.94
C CYS A 98 20.52 -9.62 -12.77
N ILE A 99 21.59 -9.43 -13.55
CA ILE A 99 22.22 -10.50 -14.35
C ILE A 99 23.64 -10.83 -13.87
N LYS A 100 23.86 -10.72 -12.55
CA LYS A 100 25.02 -11.22 -11.82
C LYS A 100 24.61 -11.56 -10.38
N ALA A 101 25.28 -12.52 -9.74
CA ALA A 101 25.02 -12.91 -8.35
C ALA A 101 26.29 -12.85 -7.50
N GLY A 102 26.13 -12.79 -6.19
CA GLY A 102 27.20 -12.65 -5.19
C GLY A 102 27.85 -11.27 -5.21
N THR A 103 27.05 -10.23 -5.45
CA THR A 103 27.46 -8.82 -5.51
C THR A 103 26.57 -7.97 -4.62
N TYR A 104 27.03 -6.79 -4.22
CA TYR A 104 26.23 -5.85 -3.42
C TYR A 104 25.04 -5.31 -4.23
N MET A 105 23.99 -4.87 -3.51
CA MET A 105 22.86 -4.18 -4.09
C MET A 105 23.32 -2.89 -4.81
N PRO A 106 22.91 -2.64 -6.07
CA PRO A 106 23.36 -1.46 -6.80
C PRO A 106 22.74 -0.18 -6.22
N THR A 107 23.58 0.84 -6.03
CA THR A 107 23.17 2.17 -5.53
C THR A 107 23.39 3.24 -6.60
N THR A 108 22.79 4.41 -6.40
CA THR A 108 22.94 5.57 -7.28
C THR A 108 24.34 6.21 -7.23
N GLY A 109 25.16 5.85 -6.23
CA GLY A 109 26.45 6.48 -5.94
C GLY A 109 27.64 6.04 -6.82
N ARG A 110 27.45 5.08 -7.73
CA ARG A 110 28.49 4.60 -8.65
C ARG A 110 28.21 4.98 -10.10
N GLY A 111 29.25 5.39 -10.82
CA GLY A 111 29.20 5.49 -12.27
C GLY A 111 28.86 4.14 -12.91
N ARG A 112 27.79 4.12 -13.72
CA ARG A 112 27.33 2.96 -14.48
C ARG A 112 27.45 3.29 -15.97
N PHE A 113 28.02 2.36 -16.71
CA PHE A 113 28.45 2.57 -18.09
C PHE A 113 27.67 1.68 -19.03
N TYR A 114 27.39 2.18 -20.24
CA TYR A 114 26.81 1.35 -21.28
C TYR A 114 27.83 0.30 -21.73
N ALA A 115 27.39 -0.95 -21.77
CA ALA A 115 28.08 -2.03 -22.45
C ALA A 115 27.07 -2.93 -23.19
N PRO A 116 27.43 -3.48 -24.36
CA PRO A 116 26.57 -4.38 -25.10
C PRO A 116 26.39 -5.72 -24.38
N LEU A 117 25.20 -6.34 -24.51
CA LEU A 117 24.95 -7.68 -24.02
C LEU A 117 25.83 -8.71 -24.78
N LYS A 118 26.69 -9.43 -24.05
CA LYS A 118 27.66 -10.39 -24.56
C LYS A 118 27.72 -11.62 -23.66
N GLY A 119 28.06 -12.76 -24.25
CA GLY A 119 28.35 -14.00 -23.52
C GLY A 119 27.64 -15.22 -24.09
N PRO A 120 27.97 -16.43 -23.60
CA PRO A 120 27.46 -17.69 -24.16
C PRO A 120 25.93 -17.88 -24.06
N LYS A 121 25.25 -17.10 -23.21
CA LYS A 121 23.80 -17.13 -22.98
C LYS A 121 23.12 -15.78 -23.26
N ALA A 122 23.83 -14.83 -23.87
CA ALA A 122 23.31 -13.49 -24.16
C ALA A 122 21.97 -13.52 -24.91
N ASP A 123 21.85 -14.38 -25.92
CA ASP A 123 20.61 -14.55 -26.70
C ASP A 123 19.45 -15.08 -25.85
N ILE A 124 19.70 -15.98 -24.90
CA ILE A 124 18.67 -16.50 -23.99
C ILE A 124 18.20 -15.40 -23.02
N ILE A 125 19.13 -14.58 -22.52
CA ILE A 125 18.80 -13.46 -21.64
C ILE A 125 17.95 -12.43 -22.41
N ALA A 126 18.34 -12.07 -23.63
CA ALA A 126 17.56 -11.18 -24.49
C ALA A 126 16.13 -11.71 -24.73
N THR A 127 15.99 -12.99 -25.10
CA THR A 127 14.68 -13.63 -25.29
C THR A 127 13.81 -13.57 -24.03
N ILE A 128 14.39 -13.78 -22.83
CA ILE A 128 13.62 -13.71 -21.58
C ILE A 128 13.09 -12.29 -21.34
N ILE A 129 13.92 -11.27 -21.58
CA ILE A 129 13.52 -9.88 -21.41
C ILE A 129 12.45 -9.49 -22.45
N GLU A 130 12.63 -9.85 -23.71
CA GLU A 130 11.66 -9.59 -24.78
C GLU A 130 10.32 -10.29 -24.51
N ALA A 131 10.35 -11.56 -24.09
CA ALA A 131 9.14 -12.30 -23.74
C ALA A 131 8.41 -11.69 -22.53
N TYR A 132 9.17 -11.15 -21.56
CA TYR A 132 8.61 -10.47 -20.41
C TYR A 132 7.88 -9.17 -20.79
N GLU A 133 8.37 -8.42 -21.78
CA GLU A 133 7.70 -7.21 -22.27
C GLU A 133 6.31 -7.50 -22.86
N GLN A 134 6.15 -8.69 -23.46
CA GLN A 134 4.94 -9.10 -24.17
C GLN A 134 3.92 -9.84 -23.29
N ASP A 135 4.35 -10.44 -22.18
CA ASP A 135 3.51 -11.33 -21.38
C ASP A 135 3.06 -10.68 -20.07
N SER A 136 1.86 -10.09 -20.09
CA SER A 136 1.25 -9.43 -18.93
C SER A 136 0.96 -10.37 -17.75
N GLY A 137 1.08 -11.68 -17.93
CA GLY A 137 0.87 -12.68 -16.89
C GLY A 137 2.16 -13.18 -16.23
N LEU A 138 3.29 -12.51 -16.45
CA LEU A 138 4.55 -12.75 -15.76
C LEU A 138 4.87 -11.62 -14.79
N THR A 139 5.38 -11.99 -13.62
CA THR A 139 5.90 -11.03 -12.65
C THR A 139 7.40 -10.79 -12.86
N GLN A 140 7.87 -9.60 -12.45
CA GLN A 140 9.30 -9.29 -12.46
C GLN A 140 10.09 -10.27 -11.57
N LYS A 141 9.51 -10.72 -10.45
CA LYS A 141 10.12 -11.70 -9.54
C LYS A 141 10.35 -13.06 -10.22
N GLU A 142 9.37 -13.58 -10.97
CA GLU A 142 9.53 -14.85 -11.70
C GLU A 142 10.65 -14.79 -12.73
N VAL A 143 10.72 -13.68 -13.48
CA VAL A 143 11.78 -13.47 -14.46
C VAL A 143 13.14 -13.31 -13.79
N GLN A 144 13.22 -12.57 -12.69
CA GLN A 144 14.46 -12.42 -11.93
C GLN A 144 15.00 -13.76 -11.39
N LEU A 145 14.11 -14.63 -10.89
CA LEU A 145 14.49 -15.98 -10.47
C LEU A 145 15.01 -16.83 -11.63
N LEU A 146 14.40 -16.74 -12.81
CA LEU A 146 14.89 -17.45 -13.98
C LEU A 146 16.27 -16.95 -14.42
N LEU A 147 16.48 -15.63 -14.43
CA LEU A 147 17.78 -15.03 -14.75
C LEU A 147 18.86 -15.49 -13.77
N TRP A 148 18.59 -15.48 -12.46
CA TRP A 148 19.53 -16.01 -11.46
C TRP A 148 19.78 -17.51 -11.60
N ALA A 149 18.80 -18.30 -12.00
CA ALA A 149 19.01 -19.72 -12.28
C ALA A 149 19.99 -19.92 -13.45
N ILE A 150 19.92 -19.09 -14.49
CA ILE A 150 20.85 -19.10 -15.62
C ILE A 150 22.25 -18.64 -15.18
N ILE A 151 22.34 -17.54 -14.42
CA ILE A 151 23.61 -17.02 -13.86
C ILE A 151 24.28 -18.05 -12.96
N ALA A 152 23.51 -18.73 -12.12
CA ALA A 152 23.97 -19.82 -11.26
C ALA A 152 24.29 -21.12 -12.02
N LYS A 153 24.15 -21.15 -13.36
CA LYS A 153 24.45 -22.32 -14.20
C LYS A 153 23.66 -23.55 -13.74
N THR A 154 22.40 -23.36 -13.34
CA THR A 154 21.52 -24.43 -12.85
C THR A 154 21.15 -25.36 -13.99
N ASP A 155 21.31 -26.68 -13.79
CA ASP A 155 20.86 -27.67 -14.77
C ASP A 155 19.33 -27.69 -14.80
N PHE A 156 18.77 -27.28 -15.94
CA PHE A 156 17.32 -27.22 -16.15
C PHE A 156 16.62 -28.56 -15.81
N ASN A 157 17.26 -29.71 -16.07
CA ASN A 157 16.64 -31.01 -15.80
C ASN A 157 16.43 -31.25 -14.30
N LYS A 158 17.30 -30.68 -13.46
CA LYS A 158 17.29 -30.81 -11.99
C LYS A 158 16.58 -29.67 -11.28
N MET A 159 16.30 -28.58 -11.99
CA MET A 159 15.50 -27.47 -11.49
C MET A 159 14.10 -27.96 -11.12
N ASN A 160 13.60 -27.51 -9.98
CA ASN A 160 12.26 -27.83 -9.46
C ASN A 160 11.46 -26.53 -9.23
N GLY A 161 10.14 -26.68 -9.07
CA GLY A 161 9.24 -25.58 -8.70
C GLY A 161 8.88 -24.61 -9.84
N PRO A 162 8.29 -23.44 -9.50
CA PRO A 162 7.73 -22.49 -10.46
C PRO A 162 8.72 -21.97 -11.51
N VAL A 163 9.99 -21.80 -11.15
CA VAL A 163 11.03 -21.27 -12.05
C VAL A 163 11.26 -22.16 -13.26
N LYS A 164 11.09 -23.49 -13.10
CA LYS A 164 11.15 -24.44 -14.23
C LYS A 164 9.98 -24.22 -15.20
N LEU A 165 8.79 -23.94 -14.68
CA LEU A 165 7.60 -23.66 -15.47
C LEU A 165 7.75 -22.31 -16.20
N THR A 166 8.30 -21.29 -15.53
CA THR A 166 8.65 -20.02 -16.16
C THR A 166 9.62 -20.23 -17.33
N ALA A 167 10.68 -21.02 -17.13
CA ALA A 167 11.61 -21.35 -18.21
C ALA A 167 10.92 -22.05 -19.40
N ILE A 168 9.99 -22.98 -19.14
CA ILE A 168 9.22 -23.68 -20.18
C ILE A 168 8.29 -22.72 -20.93
N ARG A 169 7.72 -21.74 -20.23
CA ARG A 169 6.82 -20.73 -20.80
C ARG A 169 7.56 -19.78 -21.75
N LEU A 170 8.78 -19.36 -21.39
CA LEU A 170 9.50 -18.28 -22.10
C LEU A 170 10.50 -18.77 -23.14
N LEU A 171 11.04 -19.98 -22.99
CA LEU A 171 12.16 -20.42 -23.81
C LEU A 171 11.78 -21.49 -24.82
N SER A 172 12.40 -21.40 -26.01
CA SER A 172 12.31 -22.47 -26.99
C SER A 172 12.97 -23.77 -26.49
N ALA A 173 12.57 -24.90 -27.08
CA ALA A 173 13.17 -26.21 -26.74
C ALA A 173 14.69 -26.25 -26.97
N GLU A 174 15.20 -25.51 -27.96
CA GLU A 174 16.64 -25.39 -28.23
C GLU A 174 17.37 -24.62 -27.12
N GLN A 175 16.80 -23.50 -26.67
CA GLN A 175 17.34 -22.70 -25.58
C GLN A 175 17.30 -23.49 -24.26
N ILE A 176 16.20 -24.19 -23.96
CA ILE A 176 16.10 -25.10 -22.81
C ILE A 176 17.18 -26.20 -22.89
N ALA A 177 17.38 -26.83 -24.05
CA ALA A 177 18.43 -27.84 -24.21
C ALA A 177 19.83 -27.28 -23.94
N ARG A 178 20.09 -26.01 -24.24
CA ARG A 178 21.33 -25.31 -23.90
C ARG A 178 21.46 -25.03 -22.40
N LEU A 179 20.38 -25.00 -21.63
CA LEU A 179 20.39 -24.93 -20.15
C LEU A 179 20.53 -26.33 -19.49
N SER A 180 20.06 -27.37 -20.16
CA SER A 180 20.14 -28.79 -19.73
C SER A 180 21.51 -29.46 -19.94
N LYS A 181 22.42 -28.88 -20.73
CA LYS A 181 23.67 -29.52 -21.20
C LYS A 181 24.86 -29.48 -20.22
N GLY A 182 24.66 -29.13 -18.95
CA GLY A 182 25.74 -28.85 -17.99
C GLY A 182 25.79 -29.76 -16.76
N SER A 183 26.09 -31.05 -16.90
CA SER A 183 26.40 -31.91 -15.75
C SER A 183 27.67 -31.43 -15.03
N PHE A 184 27.50 -30.49 -14.09
CA PHE A 184 28.54 -29.83 -13.28
C PHE A 184 28.93 -30.61 -12.02
N ASP A 185 28.32 -31.77 -11.76
CA ASP A 185 28.21 -32.25 -10.38
C ASP A 185 29.53 -32.75 -9.78
N ASN A 186 30.49 -33.30 -10.55
CA ASN A 186 31.68 -33.90 -9.93
C ASN A 186 33.04 -33.36 -10.40
N LEU A 187 33.17 -32.86 -11.63
CA LEU A 187 34.46 -32.38 -12.14
C LEU A 187 34.76 -30.92 -11.76
N ALA A 188 33.73 -30.08 -11.57
CA ALA A 188 33.89 -28.63 -11.38
C ALA A 188 34.15 -28.21 -9.92
N ARG A 189 33.67 -28.96 -8.92
CA ARG A 189 33.78 -28.55 -7.50
C ARG A 189 35.23 -28.42 -7.01
N LYS A 190 36.14 -29.27 -7.48
CA LYS A 190 37.56 -29.26 -7.07
C LYS A 190 38.32 -28.06 -7.65
N GLU A 191 38.06 -27.70 -8.91
CA GLU A 191 38.69 -26.55 -9.57
C GLU A 191 38.03 -25.22 -9.19
N MET A 192 36.70 -25.18 -8.99
CA MET A 192 36.00 -24.00 -8.46
C MET A 192 36.40 -23.67 -7.02
N LYS A 193 36.68 -24.69 -6.18
CA LYS A 193 37.31 -24.49 -4.87
C LYS A 193 38.67 -23.81 -5.02
N LYS A 194 39.54 -24.26 -5.95
CA LYS A 194 40.84 -23.61 -6.20
C LYS A 194 40.69 -22.14 -6.65
N LEU A 195 39.73 -21.85 -7.52
CA LEU A 195 39.43 -20.46 -7.96
C LEU A 195 38.92 -19.58 -6.82
N ALA A 196 38.08 -20.10 -5.92
CA ALA A 196 37.54 -19.39 -4.76
C ALA A 196 38.59 -19.03 -3.69
N TYR A 197 39.80 -19.61 -3.74
CA TYR A 197 40.93 -19.21 -2.89
C TYR A 197 41.76 -18.06 -3.46
N SER A 198 41.43 -17.54 -4.66
CA SER A 198 42.18 -16.44 -5.28
C SER A 198 41.87 -15.06 -4.69
N SER A 199 40.65 -14.83 -4.18
CA SER A 199 40.26 -13.61 -3.45
C SER A 199 38.89 -13.77 -2.78
N ASN A 200 38.60 -12.96 -1.75
CA ASN A 200 37.30 -12.95 -1.06
C ASN A 200 36.13 -12.58 -2.00
N ALA A 201 36.34 -11.64 -2.94
CA ALA A 201 35.31 -11.24 -3.90
C ALA A 201 34.95 -12.36 -4.88
N VAL A 202 35.93 -13.14 -5.35
CA VAL A 202 35.68 -14.29 -6.21
C VAL A 202 35.01 -15.43 -5.43
N ARG A 203 35.37 -15.61 -4.16
CA ARG A 203 34.73 -16.59 -3.27
C ARG A 203 33.24 -16.32 -3.12
N ALA A 204 32.88 -15.08 -2.81
CA ALA A 204 31.49 -14.65 -2.62
C ALA A 204 30.61 -14.95 -3.84
N ILE A 205 31.10 -14.65 -5.05
CA ILE A 205 30.41 -14.96 -6.31
C ILE A 205 30.20 -16.47 -6.48
N VAL A 206 31.24 -17.27 -6.26
CA VAL A 206 31.17 -18.73 -6.43
C VAL A 206 30.25 -19.37 -5.39
N GLU A 207 30.27 -18.90 -4.15
CA GLU A 207 29.40 -19.38 -3.07
C GLU A 207 27.94 -19.03 -3.34
N ALA A 208 27.64 -17.79 -3.73
CA ALA A 208 26.30 -17.36 -4.11
C ALA A 208 25.74 -18.19 -5.27
N GLU A 209 26.50 -18.37 -6.37
CA GLU A 209 26.07 -19.20 -7.51
C GLU A 209 25.84 -20.67 -7.11
N ASN A 210 26.64 -21.22 -6.19
CA ASN A 210 26.46 -22.60 -5.71
C ASN A 210 25.22 -22.74 -4.81
N ASN A 211 25.00 -21.79 -3.91
CA ASN A 211 23.87 -21.79 -2.99
C ASN A 211 22.56 -21.59 -3.75
N LEU A 212 22.53 -20.66 -4.72
CA LEU A 212 21.38 -20.47 -5.62
C LEU A 212 21.04 -21.78 -6.33
N ARG A 213 22.04 -22.42 -6.94
CA ARG A 213 21.85 -23.71 -7.64
C ARG A 213 21.28 -24.79 -6.72
N ALA A 214 21.78 -24.89 -5.49
CA ALA A 214 21.27 -25.84 -4.51
C ALA A 214 19.80 -25.56 -4.12
N SER A 215 19.42 -24.29 -4.00
CA SER A 215 18.03 -23.89 -3.73
C SER A 215 17.09 -24.24 -4.89
N TYR A 216 17.49 -23.98 -6.14
CA TYR A 216 16.69 -24.37 -7.32
C TYR A 216 16.51 -25.89 -7.46
N TYR A 217 17.46 -26.69 -6.98
CA TYR A 217 17.31 -28.16 -6.97
C TYR A 217 16.39 -28.65 -5.85
N ARG A 218 16.25 -27.90 -4.74
CA ARG A 218 15.34 -28.26 -3.64
C ARG A 218 13.89 -27.85 -3.92
N GLY A 219 13.66 -26.69 -4.55
CA GLY A 219 12.34 -26.26 -5.02
C GLY A 219 11.36 -25.77 -3.95
N VAL A 220 11.81 -25.39 -2.75
CA VAL A 220 10.98 -25.00 -1.59
C VAL A 220 11.38 -23.65 -0.95
N SER A 221 12.05 -22.77 -1.70
CA SER A 221 12.52 -21.46 -1.20
C SER A 221 11.64 -20.30 -1.69
N THR A 222 11.46 -19.25 -0.87
CA THR A 222 10.75 -18.02 -1.28
C THR A 222 11.62 -17.15 -2.18
N TYR A 223 11.07 -16.09 -2.79
CA TYR A 223 11.86 -15.16 -3.61
C TYR A 223 13.00 -14.52 -2.80
N GLU A 224 12.68 -14.12 -1.58
CA GLU A 224 13.56 -13.44 -0.63
C GLU A 224 14.74 -14.34 -0.25
N ASP A 225 14.53 -15.66 -0.14
CA ASP A 225 15.63 -16.62 0.05
C ASP A 225 16.62 -16.60 -1.11
N TYR A 226 16.15 -16.53 -2.36
CA TYR A 226 17.04 -16.44 -3.53
C TYR A 226 17.74 -15.09 -3.57
N GLU A 227 17.03 -14.01 -3.26
CA GLU A 227 17.61 -12.67 -3.20
C GLU A 227 18.72 -12.56 -2.15
N ASN A 228 18.48 -13.07 -0.94
CA ASN A 228 19.47 -13.09 0.15
C ASN A 228 20.72 -13.90 -0.19
N ILE A 229 20.62 -14.90 -1.08
CA ILE A 229 21.77 -15.63 -1.59
C ILE A 229 22.45 -14.85 -2.72
N ALA A 230 21.67 -14.21 -3.60
CA ALA A 230 22.18 -13.50 -4.77
C ALA A 230 22.88 -12.18 -4.41
N MET A 231 22.52 -11.55 -3.28
CA MET A 231 23.01 -10.24 -2.86
C MET A 231 23.95 -10.32 -1.67
N LEU A 232 25.04 -9.56 -1.70
CA LEU A 232 25.91 -9.37 -0.53
C LEU A 232 25.30 -8.33 0.41
N PRO A 233 25.35 -8.56 1.74
CA PRO A 233 24.90 -7.58 2.71
C PRO A 233 25.80 -6.34 2.71
N GLY A 234 25.22 -5.16 2.87
CA GLY A 234 25.93 -3.87 2.91
C GLY A 234 25.89 -3.09 1.59
N GLU A 235 26.59 -1.95 1.57
CA GLU A 235 26.59 -1.05 0.42
C GLU A 235 27.70 -1.39 -0.58
N GLU A 236 27.43 -1.13 -1.86
CA GLU A 236 28.40 -1.28 -2.93
C GLU A 236 29.60 -0.31 -2.74
N PRO A 237 30.86 -0.78 -2.64
CA PRO A 237 32.01 0.08 -2.32
C PRO A 237 32.27 1.17 -3.37
N LEU A 238 32.50 2.43 -3.01
CA LEU A 238 32.73 3.50 -4.00
C LEU A 238 34.02 3.31 -4.83
N VAL A 239 34.00 3.65 -6.12
CA VAL A 239 35.20 3.75 -6.98
C VAL A 239 35.49 5.24 -7.21
N PRO A 240 36.51 5.83 -6.55
CA PRO A 240 36.73 7.28 -6.56
C PRO A 240 36.99 7.89 -7.95
N GLU A 241 37.45 7.08 -8.91
CA GLU A 241 37.83 7.52 -10.25
C GLU A 241 36.62 7.89 -11.14
N PHE A 242 35.43 7.38 -10.83
CA PHE A 242 34.23 7.58 -11.65
C PHE A 242 33.05 8.05 -10.80
N GLY A 243 32.68 9.32 -10.96
CA GLY A 243 31.51 9.90 -10.29
C GLY A 243 30.17 9.27 -10.73
N PRO A 244 29.10 9.50 -9.97
CA PRO A 244 27.76 9.01 -10.31
C PRO A 244 27.26 9.69 -11.59
N GLY A 245 26.69 8.93 -12.51
CA GLY A 245 26.07 9.49 -13.72
C GLY A 245 27.03 9.93 -14.83
N ARG A 246 28.18 9.26 -14.98
CA ARG A 246 29.08 9.47 -16.11
C ARG A 246 28.39 9.19 -17.44
N TRP A 247 28.42 10.15 -18.36
CA TRP A 247 27.93 9.96 -19.73
C TRP A 247 28.85 9.05 -20.53
N THR A 248 28.27 8.04 -21.17
CA THR A 248 28.96 7.09 -22.03
C THR A 248 28.45 7.13 -23.45
N LYS A 249 29.33 6.96 -24.43
CA LYS A 249 28.96 6.97 -25.84
C LYS A 249 28.30 5.65 -26.22
N HIS A 250 27.10 5.73 -26.81
CA HIS A 250 26.40 4.60 -27.43
C HIS A 250 26.95 4.37 -28.86
N PRO A 251 26.96 3.12 -29.37
CA PRO A 251 27.37 2.81 -30.74
C PRO A 251 26.67 3.64 -31.82
N ASP A 252 25.40 3.99 -31.60
CA ASP A 252 24.61 4.82 -32.52
C ASP A 252 24.91 6.32 -32.41
N GLY A 253 25.95 6.71 -31.67
CA GLY A 253 26.49 8.06 -31.65
C GLY A 253 25.92 9.00 -30.58
N PHE A 254 24.81 8.64 -29.93
CA PHE A 254 24.27 9.37 -28.77
C PHE A 254 25.03 9.04 -27.48
N PHE A 255 24.70 9.74 -26.39
CA PHE A 255 25.29 9.53 -25.07
C PHE A 255 24.23 9.06 -24.08
N ILE A 256 24.62 8.19 -23.15
CA ILE A 256 23.73 7.53 -22.20
C ILE A 256 24.38 7.39 -20.83
N ARG A 257 23.58 7.52 -19.76
CA ARG A 257 23.99 7.28 -18.37
C ARG A 257 22.86 6.65 -17.55
N TYR A 258 23.24 5.97 -16.46
CA TYR A 258 22.33 5.16 -15.64
C TYR A 258 22.40 5.50 -14.16
N TYR A 259 21.25 5.46 -13.50
CA TYR A 259 21.08 5.62 -12.06
C TYR A 259 20.17 4.50 -11.54
N PRO A 260 20.73 3.35 -11.14
CA PRO A 260 19.96 2.26 -10.58
C PRO A 260 19.46 2.63 -9.17
N SER A 261 18.26 2.16 -8.85
CA SER A 261 17.65 2.25 -7.52
C SER A 261 17.30 0.82 -7.10
N GLY A 262 18.29 0.09 -6.58
CA GLY A 262 18.24 -1.38 -6.55
C GLY A 262 18.38 -1.97 -7.96
N TYR A 263 18.22 -3.29 -8.10
CA TYR A 263 18.35 -3.95 -9.41
C TYR A 263 17.05 -3.96 -10.21
N SER A 264 15.90 -3.74 -9.57
CA SER A 264 14.56 -3.82 -10.18
C SER A 264 14.18 -2.57 -10.97
N THR A 265 14.83 -1.43 -10.72
CA THR A 265 14.55 -0.17 -11.41
C THR A 265 15.84 0.58 -11.76
N THR A 266 15.96 0.99 -13.02
CA THR A 266 17.07 1.84 -13.48
C THR A 266 16.53 3.08 -14.18
N LYS A 267 16.93 4.26 -13.70
CA LYS A 267 16.72 5.52 -14.41
C LYS A 267 17.80 5.70 -15.46
N THR A 268 17.41 5.99 -16.68
CA THR A 268 18.29 6.14 -17.83
C THR A 268 18.09 7.52 -18.44
N GLN A 269 19.19 8.22 -18.69
CA GLN A 269 19.18 9.50 -19.37
C GLN A 269 19.97 9.38 -20.68
N ILE A 270 19.44 9.99 -21.74
CA ILE A 270 20.01 9.98 -23.08
C ILE A 270 20.16 11.41 -23.59
N TYR A 271 21.29 11.68 -24.22
CA TYR A 271 21.53 12.91 -24.97
C TYR A 271 21.85 12.55 -26.42
N VAL A 272 21.01 13.02 -27.35
CA VAL A 272 21.18 12.84 -28.79
C VAL A 272 21.71 14.14 -29.40
N PRO A 273 22.98 14.20 -29.84
CA PRO A 273 23.51 15.36 -30.55
C PRO A 273 22.84 15.58 -31.91
N THR A 274 22.75 16.82 -32.36
CA THR A 274 22.21 17.17 -33.69
C THR A 274 22.96 16.50 -34.85
N SER A 275 24.23 16.17 -34.66
CA SER A 275 25.05 15.45 -35.66
C SER A 275 24.69 13.97 -35.84
N VAL A 276 23.88 13.40 -34.95
CA VAL A 276 23.55 11.96 -34.95
C VAL A 276 22.27 11.66 -35.75
N GLY A 277 21.41 12.66 -35.97
CA GLY A 277 20.11 12.46 -36.63
C GLY A 277 19.09 11.84 -35.68
N ASN A 278 18.40 10.78 -36.12
CA ASN A 278 17.29 10.15 -35.40
C ASN A 278 17.62 8.68 -35.03
N PRO A 279 18.40 8.42 -33.97
CA PRO A 279 18.75 7.06 -33.57
C PRO A 279 17.58 6.35 -32.87
N SER A 280 17.69 5.03 -32.69
CA SER A 280 16.83 4.28 -31.78
C SER A 280 17.57 3.85 -30.51
N PHE A 281 16.85 3.71 -29.40
CA PHE A 281 17.38 3.16 -28.15
C PHE A 281 16.57 1.92 -27.73
N ASN A 282 17.20 0.76 -27.83
CA ASN A 282 16.63 -0.49 -27.33
C ASN A 282 17.26 -0.86 -25.96
N PRO A 283 16.50 -0.79 -24.85
CA PRO A 283 16.99 -1.13 -23.52
C PRO A 283 17.31 -2.62 -23.32
N THR A 284 16.72 -3.53 -24.11
CA THR A 284 16.93 -4.99 -23.95
C THR A 284 18.35 -5.43 -24.33
N ASN A 285 19.05 -4.64 -25.13
CA ASN A 285 20.43 -4.91 -25.56
C ASN A 285 21.47 -4.04 -24.85
N ALA A 286 21.05 -3.21 -23.89
CA ALA A 286 21.89 -2.28 -23.17
C ALA A 286 22.12 -2.73 -21.72
N ILE A 287 23.38 -2.98 -21.35
CA ILE A 287 23.75 -3.39 -19.99
C ILE A 287 24.43 -2.23 -19.28
N ALA A 288 23.89 -1.86 -18.13
CA ALA A 288 24.53 -0.93 -17.20
C ALA A 288 25.55 -1.70 -16.35
N VAL A 289 26.85 -1.49 -16.63
CA VAL A 289 27.96 -2.13 -15.91
C VAL A 289 28.71 -1.13 -15.02
N PRO A 290 29.20 -1.54 -13.85
CA PRO A 290 30.08 -0.72 -13.01
C PRO A 290 31.52 -0.82 -13.52
N ALA A 291 32.40 0.06 -13.05
CA ALA A 291 33.82 0.06 -13.42
C ALA A 291 34.63 -1.14 -12.89
N ASP A 292 34.04 -1.96 -12.03
CA ASP A 292 34.67 -3.09 -11.37
C ASP A 292 33.88 -4.42 -11.59
N ARG A 293 33.98 -5.37 -10.66
CA ARG A 293 33.25 -6.66 -10.73
C ARG A 293 31.84 -6.63 -10.11
N GLY A 294 31.28 -5.44 -9.91
CA GLY A 294 29.96 -5.26 -9.30
C GLY A 294 28.78 -5.72 -10.15
N GLN A 295 27.58 -5.41 -9.67
CA GLN A 295 26.30 -5.86 -10.24
C GLN A 295 26.17 -5.51 -11.72
N ARG A 296 25.49 -6.31 -12.55
CA ARG A 296 25.18 -5.95 -13.95
C ARG A 296 23.68 -5.89 -14.12
N LEU A 297 23.19 -4.85 -14.82
CA LEU A 297 21.77 -4.57 -14.95
C LEU A 297 21.36 -4.49 -16.41
N ILE A 298 20.40 -5.33 -16.79
CA ILE A 298 19.68 -5.24 -18.08
C ILE A 298 18.34 -4.55 -17.85
N GLN A 299 17.87 -3.79 -18.83
CA GLN A 299 16.61 -3.03 -18.75
C GLN A 299 15.57 -3.60 -19.71
N THR A 300 14.31 -3.23 -19.49
CA THR A 300 13.19 -3.45 -20.42
C THR A 300 12.75 -2.13 -21.04
N GLY A 301 11.92 -2.18 -22.07
CA GLY A 301 11.15 -1.05 -22.60
C GLY A 301 9.97 -0.63 -21.72
N LEU A 302 9.68 -1.38 -20.65
CA LEU A 302 8.55 -1.11 -19.77
C LEU A 302 8.89 -0.04 -18.71
N PRO A 303 7.95 0.87 -18.40
CA PRO A 303 8.08 1.80 -17.28
C PRO A 303 8.23 1.09 -15.94
N SER A 304 9.06 1.63 -15.04
CA SER A 304 9.27 1.07 -13.69
C SER A 304 7.99 1.03 -12.83
N ILE A 305 6.97 1.82 -13.19
CA ILE A 305 5.68 1.92 -12.50
C ILE A 305 4.57 1.07 -13.16
N GLY A 306 4.93 0.20 -14.10
CA GLY A 306 3.99 -0.59 -14.91
C GLY A 306 3.36 0.20 -16.06
N GLY A 307 2.86 -0.51 -17.07
CA GLY A 307 2.33 0.06 -18.31
C GLY A 307 3.08 -0.44 -19.55
N GLN A 308 2.57 -0.12 -20.74
CA GLN A 308 3.19 -0.46 -22.02
C GLN A 308 3.87 0.78 -22.63
N PRO A 309 4.98 0.64 -23.38
CA PRO A 309 5.58 1.75 -24.08
C PRO A 309 4.64 2.29 -25.17
N ASN A 310 4.88 3.53 -25.63
CA ASN A 310 4.05 4.18 -26.65
C ASN A 310 4.23 3.50 -28.04
N MET A 311 3.41 2.48 -28.34
CA MET A 311 3.49 1.66 -29.56
C MET A 311 3.10 2.39 -30.88
N GLY A 312 2.92 3.71 -30.88
CA GLY A 312 2.78 4.49 -32.13
C GLY A 312 1.52 4.22 -32.97
N GLY A 313 0.40 3.79 -32.38
CA GLY A 313 -0.86 3.53 -33.09
C GLY A 313 -1.50 4.80 -33.69
N GLY A 314 -1.58 4.84 -35.03
CA GLY A 314 -1.96 6.02 -35.81
C GLY A 314 -3.42 6.50 -35.72
N GLY A 315 -3.55 7.82 -35.62
CA GLY A 315 -4.59 8.64 -36.24
C GLY A 315 -3.90 9.85 -36.87
N PRO A 316 -4.35 10.37 -38.03
CA PRO A 316 -3.58 11.38 -38.77
C PRO A 316 -3.47 12.66 -37.94
N MET A 317 -2.23 13.07 -37.65
CA MET A 317 -1.95 14.47 -37.33
C MET A 317 -2.38 15.29 -38.55
N SER A 318 -3.50 15.99 -38.43
CA SER A 318 -3.85 17.05 -39.35
C SER A 318 -2.85 18.18 -39.15
N GLY A 319 -1.81 18.17 -39.98
CA GLY A 319 -0.98 19.33 -40.21
C GLY A 319 -1.87 20.44 -40.78
N SER A 320 -2.14 21.46 -39.97
CA SER A 320 -2.42 22.78 -40.52
C SER A 320 -1.09 23.51 -40.63
N GLY A 321 -0.52 23.49 -41.83
CA GLY A 321 0.44 24.51 -42.21
C GLY A 321 -0.29 25.85 -42.21
N SER A 322 0.28 26.85 -41.54
CA SER A 322 0.12 28.21 -42.00
C SER A 322 1.51 28.82 -42.20
N SER A 323 1.73 29.13 -43.47
CA SER A 323 2.82 29.88 -44.04
C SER A 323 2.92 31.29 -43.45
N GLY A 324 4.12 31.85 -43.56
CA GLY A 324 4.48 33.14 -43.01
C GLY A 324 3.58 34.32 -43.38
N GLY A 325 3.53 35.25 -42.45
CA GLY A 325 2.93 36.58 -42.59
C GLY A 325 3.70 37.56 -41.72
N THR A 326 4.47 38.38 -42.42
CA THR A 326 5.23 39.60 -42.07
C THR A 326 4.92 40.38 -40.79
N ALA A 327 6.01 40.96 -40.30
CA ALA A 327 6.16 41.94 -39.22
C ALA A 327 5.40 43.27 -39.40
N GLY A 328 5.20 43.93 -38.25
CA GLY A 328 4.75 45.30 -38.04
C GLY A 328 3.92 45.31 -36.75
N GLY A 329 4.26 45.97 -35.65
CA GLY A 329 5.06 47.16 -35.39
C GLY A 329 4.24 48.02 -34.41
N GLY A 330 4.82 48.43 -33.29
CA GLY A 330 4.22 49.42 -32.39
C GLY A 330 4.12 48.97 -30.93
N GLY A 331 5.12 49.34 -30.13
CA GLY A 331 4.99 49.35 -28.69
C GLY A 331 4.11 50.52 -28.22
N ASN A 332 3.47 50.36 -27.07
CA ASN A 332 3.39 51.46 -26.12
C ASN A 332 3.26 50.92 -24.69
N SER A 333 3.83 51.69 -23.78
CA SER A 333 3.95 51.47 -22.35
C SER A 333 2.99 52.40 -21.59
N GLY A 334 2.66 52.02 -20.36
CA GLY A 334 1.80 52.77 -19.42
C GLY A 334 0.63 51.90 -18.97
N GLY A 335 0.31 51.69 -17.70
CA GLY A 335 0.65 52.41 -16.48
C GLY A 335 -0.64 52.48 -15.65
N GLY A 336 -0.73 51.69 -14.57
CA GLY A 336 -1.65 51.87 -13.45
C GLY A 336 -3.15 51.59 -13.65
N THR A 337 -3.69 50.60 -12.94
CA THR A 337 -4.80 50.79 -11.99
C THR A 337 -5.11 49.49 -11.23
N VAL A 338 -5.16 49.59 -9.91
CA VAL A 338 -5.76 48.60 -9.00
C VAL A 338 -7.27 48.75 -9.13
N GLY A 339 -7.96 47.68 -9.48
CA GLY A 339 -9.42 47.64 -9.59
C GLY A 339 -9.92 46.20 -9.71
N GLY A 340 -10.70 45.76 -8.73
CA GLY A 340 -11.23 44.41 -8.63
C GLY A 340 -12.20 44.05 -9.75
N GLY A 341 -12.32 42.75 -9.99
CA GLY A 341 -13.23 42.17 -10.96
C GLY A 341 -12.83 40.73 -11.30
N ALA A 342 -12.91 39.82 -10.33
CA ALA A 342 -12.85 38.40 -10.63
C ALA A 342 -14.22 37.94 -11.19
N THR A 343 -14.55 38.38 -12.40
CA THR A 343 -15.51 37.70 -13.27
C THR A 343 -14.73 36.70 -14.12
N GLY A 344 -14.30 35.61 -13.49
CA GLY A 344 -13.60 34.52 -14.17
C GLY A 344 -14.61 33.56 -14.78
N SER A 345 -14.55 33.41 -16.10
CA SER A 345 -15.18 32.36 -16.94
C SER A 345 -15.48 31.05 -16.19
N GLY A 346 -16.72 30.57 -16.28
CA GLY A 346 -17.25 29.37 -15.60
C GLY A 346 -16.69 28.04 -16.11
N THR A 347 -15.37 27.90 -16.15
CA THR A 347 -14.65 26.69 -16.57
C THR A 347 -13.53 26.37 -15.59
N VAL A 348 -13.16 25.09 -15.47
CA VAL A 348 -11.99 24.69 -14.69
C VAL A 348 -10.73 25.07 -15.46
N PRO A 349 -9.75 25.78 -14.84
CA PRO A 349 -8.51 26.14 -15.53
C PRO A 349 -7.79 24.91 -16.08
N GLN A 350 -7.30 24.96 -17.32
CA GLN A 350 -6.55 23.84 -17.91
C GLN A 350 -5.32 23.47 -17.07
N SER A 351 -4.68 24.47 -16.45
CA SER A 351 -3.51 24.29 -15.58
C SER A 351 -3.84 23.84 -14.16
N PHE A 352 -5.11 23.52 -13.83
CA PHE A 352 -5.52 23.22 -12.46
C PHE A 352 -4.80 21.99 -11.90
N CYS A 353 -4.51 21.00 -12.74
CA CYS A 353 -3.77 19.78 -12.39
C CYS A 353 -2.26 19.90 -12.52
N ASN A 354 -1.71 21.11 -12.68
CA ASN A 354 -0.27 21.27 -12.72
C ASN A 354 0.34 20.85 -11.36
N PRO A 355 1.52 20.20 -11.37
CA PRO A 355 2.23 19.86 -10.15
C PRO A 355 2.40 21.08 -9.26
N ALA A 356 2.05 20.93 -7.99
CA ALA A 356 2.22 21.95 -6.96
C ALA A 356 2.73 21.28 -5.69
N PHE A 357 3.61 21.96 -4.96
CA PHE A 357 4.25 21.43 -3.77
C PHE A 357 4.39 22.50 -2.70
N ASP A 358 3.88 22.17 -1.52
CA ASP A 358 4.07 22.93 -0.30
C ASP A 358 4.73 22.02 0.74
N ALA A 359 5.88 22.46 1.27
CA ALA A 359 6.71 21.66 2.17
C ALA A 359 6.10 21.51 3.57
N GLY A 360 5.36 22.51 4.05
CA GLY A 360 4.64 22.43 5.33
C GLY A 360 3.52 21.39 5.25
N VAL A 361 2.76 21.43 4.15
CA VAL A 361 1.74 20.43 3.85
C VAL A 361 2.34 19.03 3.71
N ASP A 362 3.47 18.86 3.00
CA ASP A 362 4.16 17.57 2.86
C ASP A 362 4.57 16.98 4.22
N LYS A 363 5.08 17.84 5.13
CA LYS A 363 5.46 17.45 6.49
C LYS A 363 4.25 16.95 7.28
N VAL A 364 3.16 17.73 7.30
CA VAL A 364 1.91 17.34 7.99
C VAL A 364 1.35 16.04 7.45
N ILE A 365 1.37 15.86 6.13
CA ILE A 365 0.89 14.62 5.49
C ILE A 365 1.72 13.42 5.96
N LYS A 366 3.05 13.49 5.90
CA LYS A 366 3.93 12.39 6.33
C LYS A 366 3.73 12.04 7.80
N GLU A 367 3.61 13.05 8.66
CA GLU A 367 3.34 12.86 10.08
C GLU A 367 1.98 12.17 10.29
N GLN A 368 0.92 12.61 9.62
CA GLN A 368 -0.39 11.98 9.74
C GLN A 368 -0.46 10.58 9.13
N MET A 369 0.28 10.30 8.05
CA MET A 369 0.41 8.93 7.54
C MET A 369 1.07 7.99 8.55
N ILE A 370 2.03 8.49 9.34
CA ILE A 370 2.60 7.73 10.45
C ILE A 370 1.56 7.56 11.56
N LEU A 371 0.96 8.65 12.05
CA LEU A 371 0.07 8.57 13.20
C LEU A 371 -1.21 7.75 12.92
N GLN A 372 -1.71 7.76 11.68
CA GLN A 372 -2.88 6.98 11.28
C GLN A 372 -2.54 5.61 10.68
N ASP A 373 -1.26 5.26 10.59
CA ASP A 373 -0.79 3.99 10.01
C ASP A 373 -1.27 3.77 8.56
N LEU A 374 -1.14 4.80 7.72
CA LEU A 374 -1.67 4.80 6.35
C LEU A 374 -0.63 4.22 5.36
N PRO A 375 -0.97 3.14 4.63
CA PRO A 375 -0.08 2.55 3.63
C PRO A 375 0.10 3.46 2.41
N GLY A 376 -0.91 4.29 2.09
CA GLY A 376 -0.82 5.27 1.03
C GLY A 376 -1.84 6.40 1.12
N LEU A 377 -1.63 7.45 0.33
CA LEU A 377 -2.49 8.63 0.30
C LEU A 377 -2.28 9.44 -1.00
N ALA A 378 -3.35 9.89 -1.64
CA ALA A 378 -3.32 10.93 -2.66
C ALA A 378 -3.99 12.21 -2.15
N VAL A 379 -3.34 13.35 -2.39
CA VAL A 379 -3.73 14.64 -1.85
C VAL A 379 -3.74 15.71 -2.94
N ALA A 380 -4.81 16.49 -2.99
CA ALA A 380 -4.90 17.73 -3.75
C ALA A 380 -5.44 18.85 -2.85
N VAL A 381 -4.67 19.93 -2.68
CA VAL A 381 -5.05 21.12 -1.92
C VAL A 381 -4.97 22.33 -2.83
N TYR A 382 -6.03 23.14 -2.86
CA TYR A 382 -6.06 24.38 -3.63
C TYR A 382 -6.55 25.54 -2.78
N LYS A 383 -6.00 26.73 -3.01
CA LYS A 383 -6.30 27.97 -2.28
C LYS A 383 -6.55 29.08 -3.28
N ASN A 384 -7.65 29.80 -3.11
CA ASN A 384 -8.06 30.86 -4.05
C ASN A 384 -8.10 30.38 -5.51
N GLY A 385 -8.61 29.15 -5.73
CA GLY A 385 -8.70 28.51 -7.05
C GLY A 385 -7.38 28.05 -7.68
N LYS A 386 -6.25 28.11 -6.96
CA LYS A 386 -4.95 27.65 -7.45
C LYS A 386 -4.48 26.43 -6.66
N MET A 387 -3.96 25.41 -7.36
CA MET A 387 -3.36 24.25 -6.72
C MET A 387 -2.13 24.66 -5.91
N VAL A 388 -2.06 24.21 -4.65
CA VAL A 388 -0.97 24.48 -3.70
C VAL A 388 -0.17 23.22 -3.43
N HIS A 389 -0.83 22.07 -3.39
CA HIS A 389 -0.19 20.78 -3.16
C HIS A 389 -0.93 19.69 -3.95
N LEU A 390 -0.24 18.96 -4.81
CA LEU A 390 -0.79 17.82 -5.57
C LEU A 390 0.24 16.69 -5.59
N LYS A 391 0.02 15.63 -4.79
CA LYS A 391 0.99 14.55 -4.63
C LYS A 391 0.33 13.25 -4.17
N ALA A 392 0.97 12.14 -4.50
CA ALA A 392 0.63 10.80 -4.02
C ALA A 392 1.80 10.23 -3.19
N TYR A 393 1.49 9.43 -2.18
CA TYR A 393 2.41 8.94 -1.15
C TYR A 393 2.17 7.46 -0.86
N GLY A 394 3.24 6.67 -0.75
CA GLY A 394 3.15 5.27 -0.33
C GLY A 394 2.58 4.33 -1.39
N TYR A 395 1.73 3.40 -0.95
CA TYR A 395 1.28 2.26 -1.73
C TYR A 395 -0.24 2.23 -1.87
N ARG A 396 -0.70 1.84 -3.05
CA ARG A 396 -2.07 1.38 -3.30
C ARG A 396 -2.30 0.02 -2.64
N ASP A 397 -1.31 -0.87 -2.73
CA ASP A 397 -1.24 -2.14 -2.02
C ASP A 397 0.17 -2.31 -1.45
N LEU A 398 0.28 -2.45 -0.13
CA LEU A 398 1.55 -2.52 0.58
C LEU A 398 2.25 -3.86 0.37
N TYR A 399 1.50 -4.97 0.32
CA TYR A 399 2.06 -6.33 0.25
C TYR A 399 2.47 -6.71 -1.17
N GLU A 400 1.72 -6.25 -2.17
CA GLU A 400 2.09 -6.34 -3.58
C GLU A 400 3.06 -5.21 -4.02
N GLU A 401 3.40 -4.30 -3.10
CA GLU A 401 4.26 -3.13 -3.32
C GLU A 401 3.83 -2.25 -4.49
N ILE A 402 2.53 -2.13 -4.75
CA ILE A 402 1.97 -1.32 -5.83
C ILE A 402 1.96 0.14 -5.37
N PRO A 403 2.76 1.05 -5.97
CA PRO A 403 2.79 2.44 -5.53
C PRO A 403 1.52 3.19 -5.92
N ILE A 404 1.17 4.21 -5.15
CA ILE A 404 0.18 5.20 -5.57
C ILE A 404 0.87 6.28 -6.43
N ASN A 405 0.20 6.71 -7.50
CA ASN A 405 0.60 7.86 -8.31
C ASN A 405 -0.62 8.74 -8.64
N LEU A 406 -0.42 9.88 -9.32
CA LEU A 406 -1.50 10.81 -9.63
C LEU A 406 -2.55 10.25 -10.60
N ASN A 407 -2.23 9.16 -11.31
CA ASN A 407 -3.16 8.46 -12.20
C ASN A 407 -3.88 7.29 -11.49
N THR A 408 -3.51 6.95 -10.25
CA THR A 408 -4.18 5.89 -9.50
C THR A 408 -5.64 6.23 -9.26
N THR A 409 -6.53 5.40 -9.79
CA THR A 409 -7.97 5.50 -9.53
C THR A 409 -8.33 4.81 -8.22
N MET A 410 -9.21 5.45 -7.46
CA MET A 410 -9.79 4.91 -6.23
C MET A 410 -11.29 5.18 -6.20
N GLU A 411 -12.02 4.35 -5.48
CA GLU A 411 -13.45 4.56 -5.29
C GLU A 411 -13.71 5.88 -4.56
N TRP A 412 -14.61 6.68 -5.13
CA TRP A 412 -15.11 7.88 -4.47
C TRP A 412 -16.13 7.52 -3.39
N ALA A 413 -16.65 6.29 -3.41
CA ALA A 413 -17.67 5.82 -2.51
C ALA A 413 -18.78 6.88 -2.38
N SER A 414 -19.23 7.19 -1.17
CA SER A 414 -20.35 8.11 -0.97
C SER A 414 -20.20 9.55 -1.51
N ILE A 415 -19.02 10.00 -1.96
CA ILE A 415 -18.90 11.25 -2.72
C ILE A 415 -19.72 11.18 -4.02
N SER A 416 -19.92 9.99 -4.62
CA SER A 416 -20.78 9.75 -5.78
C SER A 416 -22.21 10.29 -5.62
N LYS A 417 -22.72 10.41 -4.40
CA LYS A 417 -24.06 10.99 -4.14
C LYS A 417 -24.18 12.43 -4.64
N SER A 418 -23.11 13.20 -4.51
CA SER A 418 -23.11 14.59 -4.99
C SER A 418 -23.21 14.66 -6.52
N ILE A 419 -22.66 13.69 -7.24
CA ILE A 419 -22.81 13.58 -8.71
C ILE A 419 -24.28 13.39 -9.09
N THR A 420 -24.97 12.48 -8.38
CA THR A 420 -26.42 12.28 -8.53
C THR A 420 -27.22 13.53 -8.20
N GLY A 421 -26.82 14.27 -7.15
CA GLY A 421 -27.40 15.57 -6.80
C GLY A 421 -27.25 16.61 -7.91
N VAL A 422 -26.05 16.76 -8.47
CA VAL A 422 -25.78 17.64 -9.62
C VAL A 422 -26.64 17.26 -10.81
N ALA A 423 -26.70 15.97 -11.16
CA ALA A 423 -27.50 15.49 -12.28
C ALA A 423 -28.99 15.80 -12.10
N ALA A 424 -29.58 15.54 -10.93
CA ALA A 424 -30.99 15.83 -10.65
C ALA A 424 -31.30 17.32 -10.80
N ALA A 425 -30.47 18.18 -10.22
CA ALA A 425 -30.62 19.63 -10.30
C ALA A 425 -30.48 20.14 -11.75
N GLN A 426 -29.52 19.60 -12.53
CA GLN A 426 -29.37 19.95 -13.95
C GLN A 426 -30.58 19.53 -14.79
N LEU A 427 -31.18 18.36 -14.53
CA LEU A 427 -32.38 17.92 -15.26
C LEU A 427 -33.56 18.86 -15.02
N GLU A 428 -33.78 19.26 -13.77
CA GLU A 428 -34.85 20.19 -13.39
C GLU A 428 -34.62 21.59 -13.97
N GLU A 429 -33.43 22.16 -13.80
CA GLU A 429 -33.08 23.48 -14.34
C GLU A 429 -33.24 23.54 -15.86
N LYS A 430 -32.80 22.49 -16.57
CA LYS A 430 -32.90 22.40 -18.03
C LYS A 430 -34.28 21.95 -18.52
N GLY A 431 -35.23 21.66 -17.62
CA GLY A 431 -36.59 21.22 -17.97
C GLY A 431 -36.66 19.88 -18.72
N ILE A 432 -35.65 19.00 -18.54
CA ILE A 432 -35.51 17.75 -19.29
C ILE A 432 -36.68 16.83 -18.99
N SER A 433 -37.46 16.47 -20.01
CA SER A 433 -38.64 15.59 -19.90
C SER A 433 -39.66 16.07 -18.83
N GLY A 434 -39.65 17.36 -18.51
CA GLY A 434 -40.42 17.94 -17.40
C GLY A 434 -40.04 17.40 -16.02
N TYR A 435 -38.81 16.90 -15.82
CA TYR A 435 -38.31 16.40 -14.55
C TYR A 435 -38.35 17.48 -13.47
N LYS A 436 -38.83 17.13 -12.28
CA LYS A 436 -38.84 17.99 -11.10
C LYS A 436 -38.53 17.16 -9.88
N VAL A 437 -37.71 17.68 -8.98
CA VAL A 437 -37.35 17.00 -7.73
C VAL A 437 -38.56 16.87 -6.79
N SER A 438 -39.57 17.73 -6.95
CA SER A 438 -40.85 17.64 -6.22
C SER A 438 -41.75 16.48 -6.67
N HIS A 439 -41.44 15.79 -7.77
CA HIS A 439 -42.23 14.63 -8.19
C HIS A 439 -42.02 13.42 -7.29
N TYR A 440 -43.06 12.59 -7.17
CA TYR A 440 -42.95 11.28 -6.55
C TYR A 440 -42.09 10.32 -7.38
N ALA A 441 -41.24 9.53 -6.72
CA ALA A 441 -40.32 8.61 -7.39
C ALA A 441 -41.04 7.53 -8.22
N ASN A 442 -42.22 7.09 -7.76
CA ASN A 442 -43.06 6.11 -8.46
C ASN A 442 -43.59 6.59 -9.82
N ARG A 443 -43.50 7.90 -10.12
CA ARG A 443 -43.78 8.44 -11.47
C ARG A 443 -42.77 7.93 -12.50
N TYR A 444 -41.53 7.67 -12.08
CA TYR A 444 -40.42 7.33 -12.95
C TYR A 444 -40.03 5.84 -12.89
N VAL A 445 -40.20 5.20 -11.73
CA VAL A 445 -39.67 3.85 -11.47
C VAL A 445 -40.82 2.86 -11.29
N ASP A 446 -41.11 2.07 -12.33
CA ASP A 446 -42.28 1.18 -12.35
C ASP A 446 -42.25 0.10 -11.27
N ASN A 447 -41.09 -0.50 -10.99
CA ASN A 447 -40.93 -1.50 -9.93
C ASN A 447 -40.86 -0.91 -8.51
N TRP A 448 -41.16 0.38 -8.35
CA TRP A 448 -41.38 1.04 -7.06
C TRP A 448 -42.87 1.29 -6.76
N LYS A 449 -43.77 1.10 -7.73
CA LYS A 449 -45.21 1.42 -7.58
C LYS A 449 -45.93 0.50 -6.59
N ASN A 450 -45.57 -0.78 -6.55
CA ASN A 450 -46.26 -1.83 -5.78
C ASN A 450 -45.25 -2.67 -4.98
N VAL A 451 -44.41 -2.02 -4.17
CA VAL A 451 -43.45 -2.70 -3.31
C VAL A 451 -44.19 -3.44 -2.20
N THR A 452 -44.06 -4.76 -2.20
CA THR A 452 -44.58 -5.62 -1.14
C THR A 452 -43.48 -5.93 -0.13
N TYR A 453 -43.84 -6.09 1.14
CA TYR A 453 -42.92 -6.59 2.16
C TYR A 453 -43.33 -7.98 2.65
N THR A 454 -42.35 -8.70 3.18
CA THR A 454 -42.51 -10.01 3.80
C THR A 454 -42.37 -9.88 5.31
N ASP A 455 -43.21 -10.53 6.10
CA ASP A 455 -43.05 -10.57 7.55
C ASP A 455 -41.88 -11.47 7.99
N THR A 456 -41.63 -11.53 9.30
CA THR A 456 -40.58 -12.39 9.87
C THR A 456 -40.84 -13.89 9.69
N SER A 457 -42.04 -14.28 9.29
CA SER A 457 -42.44 -15.67 9.05
C SER A 457 -42.28 -16.10 7.59
N GLY A 458 -41.87 -15.18 6.70
CA GLY A 458 -41.68 -15.45 5.27
C GLY A 458 -42.94 -15.28 4.41
N ASN A 459 -44.03 -14.75 4.97
CA ASN A 459 -45.28 -14.51 4.24
C ASN A 459 -45.29 -13.11 3.64
N VAL A 460 -45.72 -12.97 2.38
CA VAL A 460 -45.98 -11.65 1.77
C VAL A 460 -47.20 -11.05 2.44
N GLU A 461 -47.01 -9.99 3.23
CA GLU A 461 -48.04 -9.50 4.15
C GLU A 461 -48.74 -8.21 3.71
N GLY A 462 -48.14 -7.41 2.82
CA GLY A 462 -48.80 -6.17 2.38
C GLY A 462 -47.93 -5.20 1.60
N VAL A 463 -48.46 -3.98 1.47
CA VAL A 463 -47.81 -2.83 0.81
C VAL A 463 -47.69 -1.71 1.82
N ASP A 464 -46.49 -1.14 1.97
CA ASP A 464 -46.32 0.10 2.72
C ASP A 464 -46.75 1.28 1.85
N ALA A 465 -47.96 1.77 2.07
CA ALA A 465 -48.56 2.85 1.29
C ALA A 465 -47.69 4.13 1.26
N ARG A 466 -46.82 4.34 2.26
CA ARG A 466 -45.93 5.50 2.35
C ARG A 466 -44.85 5.51 1.28
N LEU A 467 -44.50 4.36 0.68
CA LEU A 467 -43.49 4.28 -0.37
C LEU A 467 -43.86 5.08 -1.62
N THR A 468 -45.17 5.20 -1.88
CA THR A 468 -45.72 5.91 -3.05
C THR A 468 -45.72 7.44 -2.89
N SER A 469 -45.51 7.95 -1.68
CA SER A 469 -45.46 9.40 -1.40
C SER A 469 -44.04 9.96 -1.28
N ILE A 470 -43.01 9.14 -1.54
CA ILE A 470 -41.61 9.58 -1.52
C ILE A 470 -41.34 10.47 -2.75
N THR A 471 -40.95 11.72 -2.52
CA THR A 471 -40.47 12.61 -3.59
C THR A 471 -38.98 12.41 -3.87
N ILE A 472 -38.54 12.80 -5.06
CA ILE A 472 -37.11 12.78 -5.43
C ILE A 472 -36.30 13.69 -4.49
N ASP A 473 -36.83 14.85 -4.14
CA ASP A 473 -36.19 15.78 -3.20
C ASP A 473 -35.96 15.12 -1.81
N GLN A 474 -36.92 14.32 -1.33
CA GLN A 474 -36.75 13.57 -0.08
C GLN A 474 -35.68 12.48 -0.18
N LEU A 475 -35.46 11.90 -1.37
CA LEU A 475 -34.34 10.98 -1.60
C LEU A 475 -33.00 11.73 -1.52
N LEU A 476 -32.88 12.85 -2.22
CA LEU A 476 -31.66 13.66 -2.28
C LEU A 476 -31.30 14.33 -0.95
N ASN A 477 -32.29 14.58 -0.09
CA ASN A 477 -32.12 15.15 1.25
C ASN A 477 -32.05 14.11 2.38
N ASN A 478 -32.06 12.80 2.08
CA ASN A 478 -32.03 11.73 3.09
C ASN A 478 -33.21 11.79 4.09
N THR A 479 -34.40 12.13 3.61
CA THR A 479 -35.63 12.18 4.40
C THR A 479 -36.69 11.20 3.90
N SER A 480 -36.33 10.21 3.10
CA SER A 480 -37.26 9.24 2.51
C SER A 480 -37.72 8.14 3.49
N GLY A 481 -36.94 7.85 4.52
CA GLY A 481 -37.15 6.72 5.43
C GLY A 481 -36.59 5.38 4.94
N ILE A 482 -35.94 5.34 3.78
CA ILE A 482 -35.29 4.12 3.24
C ILE A 482 -34.01 3.84 4.05
N GLN A 483 -33.88 2.64 4.61
CA GLN A 483 -32.70 2.26 5.40
C GLN A 483 -31.40 2.25 4.59
N HIS A 484 -30.27 2.42 5.26
CA HIS A 484 -28.95 2.34 4.65
C HIS A 484 -28.30 0.99 4.91
N TYR A 485 -28.21 0.15 3.88
CA TYR A 485 -27.62 -1.19 4.02
C TYR A 485 -28.26 -2.01 5.18
N GLY A 486 -29.58 -1.90 5.34
CA GLY A 486 -30.32 -2.48 6.46
C GLY A 486 -30.06 -1.87 7.84
N LYS A 487 -29.39 -0.71 7.93
CA LYS A 487 -29.17 0.01 9.19
C LYS A 487 -30.28 1.06 9.34
N GLY A 488 -31.27 0.81 10.20
CA GLY A 488 -32.37 1.76 10.48
C GLY A 488 -32.09 2.79 11.59
N THR A 489 -33.14 3.48 12.03
CA THR A 489 -33.12 4.64 12.94
C THR A 489 -33.38 4.35 14.43
N ARG A 490 -33.76 3.13 14.79
CA ARG A 490 -34.07 2.75 16.19
C ARG A 490 -32.78 2.34 16.93
N ALA A 491 -32.66 2.75 18.20
CA ALA A 491 -31.48 2.53 19.04
C ALA A 491 -31.22 1.04 19.31
N GLY A 492 -29.95 0.64 19.21
CA GLY A 492 -29.46 -0.75 19.18
C GLY A 492 -28.76 -1.02 17.85
N ALA A 493 -27.45 -1.29 17.87
CA ALA A 493 -26.63 -1.44 16.66
C ALA A 493 -27.21 -2.51 15.71
N ASN A 494 -27.22 -2.22 14.40
CA ASN A 494 -27.69 -3.12 13.33
C ASN A 494 -29.20 -3.47 13.35
N ASN A 495 -30.06 -2.56 13.81
CA ASN A 495 -31.50 -2.80 13.70
C ASN A 495 -31.97 -2.80 12.24
N LYS A 496 -32.20 -4.01 11.70
CA LYS A 496 -32.82 -4.26 10.39
C LYS A 496 -34.34 -4.14 10.41
N TYR A 497 -34.97 -3.77 11.52
CA TYR A 497 -36.44 -3.77 11.63
C TYR A 497 -37.02 -2.37 11.62
N ALA A 498 -38.02 -2.18 10.77
CA ALA A 498 -38.82 -0.97 10.66
C ALA A 498 -40.23 -1.20 11.22
N LYS A 499 -40.80 -0.19 11.88
CA LYS A 499 -42.14 -0.28 12.49
C LYS A 499 -43.22 0.10 11.48
N LEU A 500 -44.23 -0.74 11.33
CA LEU A 500 -45.41 -0.51 10.48
C LEU A 500 -46.67 -0.61 11.35
N GLY A 501 -47.33 0.51 11.66
CA GLY A 501 -48.49 0.50 12.58
C GLY A 501 -48.12 0.32 14.06
N ARG A 502 -49.09 -0.03 14.91
CA ARG A 502 -48.92 -0.03 16.38
C ARG A 502 -48.03 -1.19 16.87
N ASP A 503 -48.23 -2.39 16.31
CA ASP A 503 -47.63 -3.64 16.82
C ASP A 503 -46.89 -4.48 15.76
N THR A 504 -46.74 -4.00 14.51
CA THR A 504 -46.03 -4.74 13.46
C THR A 504 -44.62 -4.20 13.23
N TYR A 505 -43.65 -5.11 13.14
CA TYR A 505 -42.27 -4.82 12.74
C TYR A 505 -41.90 -5.68 11.55
N VAL A 506 -41.26 -5.06 10.56
CA VAL A 506 -40.89 -5.71 9.31
C VAL A 506 -39.38 -5.64 9.16
N GLN A 507 -38.77 -6.77 8.83
CA GLN A 507 -37.34 -6.82 8.55
C GLN A 507 -37.04 -6.20 7.18
N PHE A 508 -35.99 -5.40 7.13
CA PHE A 508 -35.41 -4.90 5.90
C PHE A 508 -34.62 -6.01 5.22
N ILE A 509 -34.94 -6.25 3.95
CA ILE A 509 -34.45 -7.34 3.12
C ILE A 509 -33.60 -6.73 2.02
N GLU A 510 -32.42 -7.31 1.85
CA GLU A 510 -31.50 -6.99 0.77
C GLU A 510 -31.35 -8.20 -0.14
N GLU A 511 -31.76 -8.07 -1.39
CA GLU A 511 -31.53 -9.09 -2.41
C GLU A 511 -30.09 -8.97 -2.91
N LYS A 512 -29.24 -9.89 -2.47
CA LYS A 512 -27.81 -9.89 -2.80
C LYS A 512 -27.51 -10.33 -4.23
N GLU A 513 -28.51 -10.80 -4.98
CA GLU A 513 -28.36 -11.20 -6.37
C GLU A 513 -28.53 -10.00 -7.32
N TYR A 514 -27.42 -9.33 -7.60
CA TYR A 514 -27.33 -8.36 -8.69
C TYR A 514 -26.34 -8.83 -9.75
N SER A 515 -26.76 -8.80 -11.01
CA SER A 515 -25.88 -9.05 -12.16
C SER A 515 -26.23 -8.10 -13.30
N SER A 516 -25.23 -7.31 -13.70
CA SER A 516 -25.24 -6.50 -14.92
C SER A 516 -23.94 -6.72 -15.70
N PRO A 517 -23.96 -6.46 -17.04
CA PRO A 517 -22.73 -6.26 -17.79
C PRO A 517 -21.85 -5.20 -17.12
N PRO A 518 -20.52 -5.34 -17.15
CA PRO A 518 -19.59 -4.31 -16.68
C PRO A 518 -19.88 -2.95 -17.33
N GLY A 519 -19.68 -1.86 -16.58
CA GLY A 519 -19.93 -0.50 -17.08
C GLY A 519 -21.40 -0.11 -17.31
N VAL A 520 -22.40 -0.93 -16.91
CA VAL A 520 -23.82 -0.62 -17.10
C VAL A 520 -24.55 -0.48 -15.77
N PHE A 521 -25.27 0.65 -15.60
CA PHE A 521 -26.24 0.83 -14.52
C PHE A 521 -27.61 0.30 -14.92
N ASP A 522 -27.99 -0.87 -14.41
CA ASP A 522 -29.35 -1.41 -14.58
C ASP A 522 -30.24 -0.89 -13.44
N ALA A 523 -30.86 0.28 -13.66
CA ALA A 523 -31.68 0.96 -12.65
C ALA A 523 -32.77 0.06 -12.04
N LYS A 524 -33.41 -0.79 -12.85
CA LYS A 524 -34.48 -1.68 -12.40
C LYS A 524 -33.93 -2.73 -11.43
N LYS A 525 -32.81 -3.37 -11.76
CA LYS A 525 -32.15 -4.36 -10.88
C LYS A 525 -31.51 -3.72 -9.65
N ALA A 526 -30.93 -2.54 -9.79
CA ALA A 526 -30.34 -1.83 -8.67
C ALA A 526 -31.41 -1.50 -7.61
N VAL A 527 -32.59 -1.06 -8.05
CA VAL A 527 -33.74 -0.84 -7.16
C VAL A 527 -34.28 -2.15 -6.58
N SER A 528 -34.24 -3.27 -7.31
CA SER A 528 -34.76 -4.54 -6.79
C SER A 528 -33.98 -5.08 -5.59
N VAL A 529 -32.73 -4.65 -5.40
CA VAL A 529 -31.93 -5.02 -4.22
C VAL A 529 -32.63 -4.66 -2.91
N PHE A 530 -33.43 -3.60 -2.85
CA PHE A 530 -34.05 -3.12 -1.62
C PHE A 530 -35.56 -2.85 -1.72
N ASN A 531 -36.22 -3.19 -2.84
CA ASN A 531 -37.63 -2.91 -3.07
C ASN A 531 -38.59 -4.01 -2.54
N LYS A 532 -38.19 -4.73 -1.49
CA LYS A 532 -39.00 -5.74 -0.78
C LYS A 532 -39.14 -5.44 0.71
N SER A 533 -39.15 -4.17 1.07
CA SER A 533 -39.07 -3.71 2.45
C SER A 533 -39.88 -2.46 2.70
N VAL A 534 -40.10 -2.16 3.99
CA VAL A 534 -40.80 -0.96 4.44
C VAL A 534 -39.81 0.14 4.82
N ILE A 535 -40.30 1.37 4.99
CA ILE A 535 -39.51 2.51 5.44
C ILE A 535 -39.63 2.75 6.95
N ASP A 536 -38.60 3.34 7.54
CA ASP A 536 -38.50 3.57 8.99
C ASP A 536 -39.46 4.64 9.52
N PHE A 537 -39.77 5.64 8.71
CA PHE A 537 -40.59 6.79 9.10
C PHE A 537 -41.29 7.41 7.89
N ASN A 538 -42.28 8.27 8.14
CA ASN A 538 -43.02 8.94 7.07
C ASN A 538 -42.08 9.86 6.27
N PRO A 539 -42.11 9.85 4.92
CA PRO A 539 -41.23 10.69 4.11
C PRO A 539 -41.33 12.17 4.51
N GLY A 540 -40.18 12.82 4.70
CA GLY A 540 -40.04 14.21 5.15
C GLY A 540 -40.08 14.43 6.66
N SER A 541 -40.48 13.44 7.48
CA SER A 541 -40.67 13.64 8.93
C SER A 541 -39.39 13.56 9.76
N LYS A 542 -38.36 12.86 9.27
CA LYS A 542 -37.07 12.67 9.95
C LYS A 542 -35.95 12.59 8.91
N TRP A 543 -34.72 12.57 9.39
CA TRP A 543 -33.52 12.38 8.58
C TRP A 543 -32.85 11.05 8.89
N HIS A 544 -32.45 10.35 7.84
CA HIS A 544 -31.64 9.14 7.91
C HIS A 544 -30.84 8.99 6.62
N TYR A 545 -29.51 8.99 6.76
CA TYR A 545 -28.59 8.81 5.63
C TYR A 545 -28.90 7.53 4.86
N SER A 546 -29.03 7.57 3.52
CA SER A 546 -29.39 6.38 2.73
C SER A 546 -28.72 6.34 1.35
N SER A 547 -27.78 5.41 1.15
CA SER A 547 -27.29 5.07 -0.20
C SER A 547 -28.40 4.55 -1.12
N TYR A 548 -29.35 3.77 -0.61
CA TYR A 548 -30.47 3.26 -1.40
C TYR A 548 -31.43 4.35 -1.84
N GLY A 549 -31.61 5.39 -1.01
CA GLY A 549 -32.31 6.60 -1.44
C GLY A 549 -31.69 7.21 -2.71
N PHE A 550 -30.35 7.30 -2.76
CA PHE A 550 -29.65 7.81 -3.95
C PHE A 550 -29.72 6.86 -5.14
N VAL A 551 -29.73 5.54 -4.93
CA VAL A 551 -29.96 4.56 -6.03
C VAL A 551 -31.33 4.78 -6.66
N LEU A 552 -32.39 4.96 -5.86
CA LEU A 552 -33.72 5.27 -6.38
C LEU A 552 -33.77 6.64 -7.08
N ALA A 553 -33.05 7.64 -6.56
CA ALA A 553 -32.93 8.94 -7.23
C ALA A 553 -32.24 8.80 -8.60
N GLY A 554 -31.14 8.05 -8.67
CA GLY A 554 -30.46 7.72 -9.92
C GLY A 554 -31.36 6.99 -10.91
N ALA A 555 -32.21 6.06 -10.46
CA ALA A 555 -33.19 5.40 -11.31
C ALA A 555 -34.25 6.37 -11.89
N THR A 556 -34.62 7.42 -11.13
CA THR A 556 -35.53 8.46 -11.67
C THR A 556 -34.86 9.29 -12.76
N ILE A 557 -33.56 9.58 -12.61
CA ILE A 557 -32.75 10.30 -13.60
C ILE A 557 -32.55 9.43 -14.83
N ASP A 558 -32.24 8.14 -14.64
CA ASP A 558 -32.06 7.17 -15.72
C ASP A 558 -33.28 7.11 -16.65
N LYS A 559 -34.48 7.17 -16.07
CA LYS A 559 -35.72 7.21 -16.85
C LYS A 559 -35.92 8.54 -17.59
N ALA A 560 -35.52 9.66 -17.00
CA ALA A 560 -35.84 11.00 -17.48
C ALA A 560 -34.80 11.56 -18.46
N ALA A 561 -33.53 11.23 -18.26
CA ALA A 561 -32.40 11.71 -19.03
C ALA A 561 -32.35 11.07 -20.42
N PRO A 562 -32.00 11.83 -21.47
CA PRO A 562 -31.60 11.25 -22.75
C PRO A 562 -30.45 10.25 -22.55
N ASN A 563 -30.60 9.04 -23.09
CA ASN A 563 -29.63 7.94 -23.00
C ASN A 563 -29.29 7.43 -21.58
N GLY A 564 -30.07 7.79 -20.57
CA GLY A 564 -29.94 7.25 -19.22
C GLY A 564 -28.95 7.99 -18.31
N TYR A 565 -28.81 7.49 -17.09
CA TYR A 565 -28.10 8.15 -15.99
C TYR A 565 -26.59 8.26 -16.27
N VAL A 566 -25.98 7.18 -16.74
CA VAL A 566 -24.53 7.11 -16.96
C VAL A 566 -24.08 8.08 -18.06
N ASP A 567 -24.79 8.13 -19.20
CA ASP A 567 -24.50 9.07 -20.29
C ASP A 567 -24.67 10.52 -19.83
N TRP A 568 -25.73 10.80 -19.07
CA TRP A 568 -25.96 12.15 -18.55
C TRP A 568 -24.81 12.62 -17.67
N VAL A 569 -24.39 11.79 -16.71
CA VAL A 569 -23.28 12.08 -15.80
C VAL A 569 -21.98 12.26 -16.58
N GLN A 570 -21.66 11.34 -17.49
CA GLN A 570 -20.43 11.44 -18.29
C GLN A 570 -20.39 12.76 -19.06
N LYS A 571 -21.43 13.06 -19.84
CA LYS A 571 -21.45 14.21 -20.75
C LYS A 571 -21.60 15.55 -20.06
N ASN A 572 -22.49 15.65 -19.06
CA ASN A 572 -22.88 16.94 -18.46
C ASN A 572 -22.10 17.29 -17.19
N ILE A 573 -21.35 16.32 -16.63
CA ILE A 573 -20.57 16.50 -15.41
C ILE A 573 -19.09 16.20 -15.68
N ALA A 574 -18.74 14.96 -16.04
CA ALA A 574 -17.34 14.54 -16.18
C ALA A 574 -16.62 15.24 -17.34
N ASP A 575 -17.16 15.13 -18.56
CA ASP A 575 -16.58 15.72 -19.76
C ASP A 575 -16.58 17.25 -19.69
N LYS A 576 -17.65 17.83 -19.11
CA LYS A 576 -17.80 19.29 -18.94
C LYS A 576 -16.63 19.93 -18.20
N ILE A 577 -16.01 19.21 -17.27
CA ILE A 577 -14.86 19.71 -16.49
C ILE A 577 -13.57 18.92 -16.76
N GLY A 578 -13.58 18.02 -17.74
CA GLY A 578 -12.42 17.24 -18.15
C GLY A 578 -11.95 16.20 -17.13
N MET A 579 -12.86 15.46 -16.49
CA MET A 579 -12.50 14.33 -15.61
C MET A 579 -12.19 13.07 -16.42
N GLN A 580 -10.96 12.95 -16.92
CA GLN A 580 -10.56 11.92 -17.88
C GLN A 580 -10.51 10.50 -17.31
N SER A 581 -10.29 10.35 -16.01
CA SER A 581 -10.18 9.06 -15.32
C SER A 581 -11.48 8.65 -14.62
N PHE A 582 -12.52 9.48 -14.69
CA PHE A 582 -13.81 9.20 -14.05
C PHE A 582 -14.52 8.03 -14.75
N SER A 583 -14.82 6.99 -13.98
CA SER A 583 -15.48 5.80 -14.47
C SER A 583 -16.36 5.16 -13.39
N ILE A 584 -17.17 4.20 -13.80
CA ILE A 584 -17.76 3.24 -12.88
C ILE A 584 -16.62 2.45 -12.21
N ALA A 585 -16.76 2.16 -10.92
CA ALA A 585 -15.80 1.37 -10.16
C ALA A 585 -15.81 -0.09 -10.66
N GLU A 586 -14.63 -0.62 -11.00
CA GLU A 586 -14.44 -1.96 -11.52
C GLU A 586 -13.45 -2.73 -10.63
N PRO A 587 -13.70 -4.02 -10.34
CA PRO A 587 -12.82 -4.83 -9.52
C PRO A 587 -11.52 -5.23 -10.27
N PRO A 588 -10.47 -5.61 -9.52
CA PRO A 588 -10.36 -5.50 -8.07
C PRO A 588 -10.08 -4.06 -7.65
N GLY A 589 -10.93 -3.49 -6.78
CA GLY A 589 -10.60 -2.25 -6.12
C GLY A 589 -9.63 -2.55 -4.98
N TRP A 590 -8.41 -2.05 -5.05
CA TRP A 590 -7.36 -2.31 -4.05
C TRP A 590 -7.45 -1.36 -2.86
N GLY A 591 -7.15 -1.88 -1.67
CA GLY A 591 -6.88 -1.09 -0.48
C GLY A 591 -6.73 -1.97 0.76
N HIS A 592 -6.75 -1.37 1.94
CA HIS A 592 -6.37 -2.06 3.18
C HIS A 592 -7.45 -1.95 4.25
N LYS A 593 -7.49 -2.97 5.11
CA LYS A 593 -8.30 -3.00 6.32
C LYS A 593 -7.42 -3.36 7.51
N LYS A 594 -7.81 -2.88 8.68
CA LYS A 594 -7.36 -3.45 9.95
C LYS A 594 -8.42 -4.41 10.44
N THR A 595 -8.06 -5.68 10.58
CA THR A 595 -8.90 -6.69 11.22
C THR A 595 -8.95 -6.45 12.72
N TYR A 596 -9.88 -7.13 13.40
CA TYR A 596 -10.20 -6.92 14.81
C TYR A 596 -9.03 -7.19 15.78
N ASP A 597 -8.10 -8.05 15.40
CA ASP A 597 -6.89 -8.48 16.09
C ASP A 597 -5.66 -7.64 15.67
N GLY A 598 -5.91 -6.50 15.02
CA GLY A 598 -4.89 -5.53 14.65
C GLY A 598 -4.16 -5.85 13.34
N MET A 599 -4.57 -6.88 12.57
CA MET A 599 -3.90 -7.22 11.32
C MET A 599 -4.18 -6.24 10.20
N LEU A 600 -3.12 -5.73 9.59
CA LEU A 600 -3.24 -4.99 8.34
C LEU A 600 -3.37 -5.99 7.19
N THR A 601 -4.48 -5.97 6.46
CA THR A 601 -4.72 -6.90 5.35
C THR A 601 -5.04 -6.14 4.07
N SER A 602 -4.53 -6.63 2.93
CA SER A 602 -5.01 -6.16 1.62
C SER A 602 -6.41 -6.70 1.39
N HIS A 603 -7.32 -5.83 0.97
CA HIS A 603 -8.70 -6.19 0.72
C HIS A 603 -9.15 -5.64 -0.64
N GLN A 604 -9.67 -6.54 -1.48
CA GLN A 604 -10.24 -6.18 -2.76
C GLN A 604 -11.75 -5.95 -2.64
N SER A 605 -12.24 -4.81 -3.13
CA SER A 605 -13.68 -4.54 -3.21
C SER A 605 -14.31 -5.25 -4.42
N ASN A 606 -15.57 -5.62 -4.23
CA ASN A 606 -16.41 -6.16 -5.29
C ASN A 606 -17.07 -5.03 -6.10
N ARG A 607 -17.64 -5.45 -7.22
CA ARG A 607 -18.50 -4.67 -8.12
C ARG A 607 -19.55 -3.82 -7.38
N ALA A 608 -19.54 -2.50 -7.61
CA ALA A 608 -20.36 -1.50 -6.94
C ALA A 608 -21.46 -0.89 -7.85
N GLU A 609 -21.68 -1.46 -9.05
CA GLU A 609 -22.61 -0.95 -10.07
C GLU A 609 -24.06 -0.86 -9.56
N TRP A 610 -24.48 -1.81 -8.73
CA TRP A 610 -25.81 -1.81 -8.11
C TRP A 610 -26.02 -0.62 -7.15
N THR A 611 -24.94 -0.06 -6.62
CA THR A 611 -24.93 1.15 -5.80
C THR A 611 -24.43 2.38 -6.56
N LEU A 612 -24.30 2.35 -7.90
CA LEU A 612 -23.60 3.38 -8.66
C LEU A 612 -23.98 4.83 -8.25
N PRO A 613 -25.27 5.24 -8.23
CA PRO A 613 -25.63 6.60 -7.85
C PRO A 613 -25.35 6.97 -6.38
N GLY A 614 -25.22 5.96 -5.52
CA GLY A 614 -24.95 6.11 -4.10
C GLY A 614 -23.49 5.96 -3.70
N GLY A 615 -22.65 5.34 -4.54
CA GLY A 615 -21.26 5.06 -4.18
C GLY A 615 -20.35 4.39 -5.20
N GLY A 616 -20.80 4.10 -6.42
CA GLY A 616 -20.06 3.21 -7.32
C GLY A 616 -19.16 3.89 -8.36
N TYR A 617 -18.80 5.16 -8.19
CA TYR A 617 -17.83 5.82 -9.09
C TYR A 617 -16.40 5.75 -8.54
N GLN A 618 -15.43 5.72 -9.43
CA GLN A 618 -14.01 5.86 -9.15
C GLN A 618 -13.38 6.93 -10.04
N SER A 619 -12.27 7.49 -9.60
CA SER A 619 -11.44 8.39 -10.40
C SER A 619 -10.10 8.63 -9.70
N ASN A 620 -9.21 9.40 -10.33
CA ASN A 620 -7.96 9.83 -9.71
C ASN A 620 -8.14 11.09 -8.83
N ILE A 621 -7.07 11.45 -8.11
CA ILE A 621 -7.11 12.57 -7.16
C ILE A 621 -7.32 13.92 -7.83
N CYS A 622 -6.81 14.09 -9.05
CA CYS A 622 -6.90 15.38 -9.72
C CYS A 622 -8.30 15.63 -10.27
N ASP A 623 -8.95 14.61 -10.80
CA ASP A 623 -10.33 14.70 -11.24
C ASP A 623 -11.29 14.95 -10.06
N LEU A 624 -11.02 14.34 -8.90
CA LEU A 624 -11.76 14.68 -7.68
C LEU A 624 -11.54 16.15 -7.30
N ALA A 625 -10.31 16.65 -7.38
CA ALA A 625 -10.02 18.06 -7.13
C ALA A 625 -10.76 18.99 -8.12
N LYS A 626 -10.76 18.68 -9.43
CA LYS A 626 -11.53 19.43 -10.44
C LYS A 626 -13.01 19.48 -10.09
N TYR A 627 -13.57 18.34 -9.68
CA TYR A 627 -14.97 18.25 -9.28
C TYR A 627 -15.29 19.15 -8.08
N THR A 628 -14.45 19.12 -7.04
CA THR A 628 -14.63 20.01 -5.88
C THR A 628 -14.52 21.48 -6.23
N TYR A 629 -13.57 21.84 -7.11
CA TYR A 629 -13.39 23.21 -7.57
C TYR A 629 -14.60 23.68 -8.40
N ALA A 630 -15.12 22.83 -9.29
CA ALA A 630 -16.30 23.10 -10.11
C ALA A 630 -17.57 23.31 -9.25
N LEU A 631 -17.74 22.54 -8.18
CA LEU A 631 -18.79 22.77 -7.18
C LEU A 631 -18.61 24.12 -6.47
N SER A 632 -17.39 24.46 -6.05
CA SER A 632 -17.11 25.70 -5.31
C SER A 632 -17.39 26.98 -6.12
N THR A 633 -17.30 26.88 -7.45
CA THR A 633 -17.42 27.99 -8.41
C THR A 633 -18.76 28.01 -9.14
N GLY A 634 -19.59 26.97 -9.00
CA GLY A 634 -20.88 26.88 -9.69
C GLY A 634 -20.78 26.57 -11.18
N VAL A 635 -19.68 25.96 -11.65
CA VAL A 635 -19.46 25.61 -13.08
C VAL A 635 -20.60 24.76 -13.66
N PHE A 636 -21.25 23.95 -12.84
CA PHE A 636 -22.37 23.12 -13.28
C PHE A 636 -23.67 23.89 -13.54
N PHE A 637 -23.80 25.10 -12.99
CA PHE A 637 -25.03 25.92 -12.94
C PHE A 637 -24.74 27.38 -13.32
N ASP A 638 -23.88 27.59 -14.33
CA ASP A 638 -23.53 28.90 -14.89
C ASP A 638 -23.13 29.96 -13.84
N GLY A 639 -22.38 29.53 -12.82
CA GLY A 639 -21.88 30.36 -11.72
C GLY A 639 -22.80 30.42 -10.49
N GLN A 640 -23.98 29.81 -10.53
CA GLN A 640 -24.88 29.67 -9.38
C GLN A 640 -24.35 28.59 -8.43
N LYS A 641 -23.39 28.99 -7.60
CA LYS A 641 -22.68 28.06 -6.69
C LYS A 641 -23.59 27.37 -5.69
N ASP A 642 -24.68 28.00 -5.29
CA ASP A 642 -25.53 27.60 -4.18
C ASP A 642 -26.76 26.77 -4.56
N GLN A 643 -26.89 26.40 -5.84
CA GLN A 643 -28.01 25.59 -6.37
C GLN A 643 -28.26 24.30 -5.58
N LEU A 644 -27.20 23.67 -5.06
CA LEU A 644 -27.29 22.38 -4.35
C LEU A 644 -27.58 22.50 -2.85
N TRP A 645 -27.49 23.70 -2.26
CA TRP A 645 -27.65 23.89 -0.81
C TRP A 645 -28.57 25.04 -0.41
N ASN A 646 -29.09 25.85 -1.35
CA ASN A 646 -30.07 26.90 -1.07
C ASN A 646 -31.46 26.36 -0.68
N ASN A 647 -31.86 25.20 -1.18
CA ASN A 647 -33.14 24.55 -0.88
C ASN A 647 -33.03 23.48 0.23
N SER A 648 -32.05 23.62 1.12
CA SER A 648 -31.71 22.55 2.06
C SER A 648 -32.82 22.22 3.05
N VAL A 649 -33.07 20.93 3.26
CA VAL A 649 -33.70 20.49 4.49
C VAL A 649 -32.68 20.68 5.61
N THR A 650 -32.96 21.60 6.54
CA THR A 650 -32.22 21.65 7.81
C THR A 650 -32.64 20.43 8.62
N ALA A 651 -32.04 19.29 8.32
CA ALA A 651 -32.10 18.13 9.18
C ALA A 651 -31.40 18.54 10.48
N SER A 652 -32.18 18.99 11.47
CA SER A 652 -31.70 19.29 12.81
C SER A 652 -31.28 17.99 13.48
N VAL A 653 -30.16 17.42 13.03
CA VAL A 653 -29.54 16.23 13.57
C VAL A 653 -28.38 16.72 14.43
N GLY A 654 -28.63 16.83 15.74
CA GLY A 654 -27.59 17.08 16.74
C GLY A 654 -26.95 18.48 16.76
N GLY A 655 -27.54 19.47 16.09
CA GLY A 655 -27.06 20.85 16.06
C GLY A 655 -26.14 21.18 14.88
N SER A 656 -26.42 22.31 14.22
CA SER A 656 -25.62 23.00 13.18
C SER A 656 -25.13 22.21 11.94
N LEU A 657 -25.42 20.92 11.79
CA LEU A 657 -25.11 20.13 10.59
C LEU A 657 -26.29 20.19 9.60
N SER A 658 -26.03 20.41 8.33
CA SER A 658 -27.06 20.41 7.28
C SER A 658 -26.62 19.55 6.09
N TYR A 659 -27.59 18.96 5.38
CA TYR A 659 -27.35 18.03 4.29
C TYR A 659 -28.33 18.29 3.15
N SER A 660 -27.83 18.24 1.90
CA SER A 660 -28.66 18.40 0.71
C SER A 660 -27.92 17.88 -0.52
N TYR A 661 -28.62 17.21 -1.43
CA TYR A 661 -28.11 16.79 -2.75
C TYR A 661 -26.74 16.08 -2.70
N GLY A 662 -26.50 15.25 -1.68
CA GLY A 662 -25.24 14.52 -1.55
C GLY A 662 -24.09 15.31 -0.93
N LEU A 663 -24.37 16.44 -0.26
CA LEU A 663 -23.39 17.33 0.34
C LEU A 663 -23.77 17.66 1.78
N TYR A 664 -22.78 17.64 2.68
CA TYR A 664 -22.88 18.26 3.99
C TYR A 664 -22.40 19.70 3.93
N PHE A 665 -22.95 20.57 4.78
CA PHE A 665 -22.46 21.93 4.95
C PHE A 665 -22.66 22.41 6.37
N ARG A 666 -21.79 23.35 6.77
CA ARG A 666 -21.73 23.91 8.12
C ARG A 666 -21.09 25.29 8.12
N GLY A 667 -21.48 26.12 9.09
CA GLY A 667 -20.93 27.47 9.27
C GLY A 667 -21.69 28.53 8.49
N THR A 668 -21.20 29.76 8.51
CA THR A 668 -21.75 30.92 7.79
C THR A 668 -20.62 31.84 7.32
N GLY A 669 -20.92 32.75 6.39
CA GLY A 669 -19.92 33.70 5.86
C GLY A 669 -18.65 33.01 5.37
N ASN A 670 -17.48 33.52 5.74
CA ASN A 670 -16.18 32.93 5.35
C ASN A 670 -15.95 31.52 5.89
N ASN A 671 -16.66 31.12 6.95
CA ASN A 671 -16.55 29.81 7.57
C ASN A 671 -17.56 28.80 7.00
N PHE A 672 -18.45 29.22 6.08
CA PHE A 672 -19.36 28.31 5.38
C PHE A 672 -18.55 27.33 4.53
N ARG A 673 -18.61 26.05 4.88
CA ARG A 673 -17.91 24.97 4.19
C ARG A 673 -18.86 23.90 3.74
N VAL A 674 -18.56 23.33 2.59
CA VAL A 674 -19.27 22.22 1.96
C VAL A 674 -18.31 21.03 1.90
N TYR A 675 -18.80 19.84 2.23
CA TYR A 675 -17.95 18.65 2.29
C TYR A 675 -18.75 17.36 2.12
N HIS A 676 -18.06 16.28 1.77
CA HIS A 676 -18.60 14.92 1.86
C HIS A 676 -17.43 13.93 1.98
N GLY A 677 -17.66 12.83 2.72
CA GLY A 677 -16.72 11.71 2.80
C GLY A 677 -17.23 10.49 2.05
N GLY A 678 -16.30 9.68 1.55
CA GLY A 678 -16.53 8.35 1.01
C GLY A 678 -15.93 7.30 1.92
N HIS A 679 -16.68 6.23 2.15
CA HIS A 679 -16.23 5.03 2.86
C HIS A 679 -16.60 3.84 1.98
N GLY A 680 -15.59 3.27 1.32
CA GLY A 680 -15.66 1.97 0.67
C GLY A 680 -15.03 0.91 1.58
N GLY A 681 -15.34 -0.36 1.38
CA GLY A 681 -14.79 -1.45 2.19
C GLY A 681 -13.33 -1.78 1.84
N ASN A 682 -12.48 -0.79 1.57
CA ASN A 682 -11.06 -0.91 1.20
C ASN A 682 -10.38 0.46 1.14
N SER A 683 -11.16 1.54 0.99
CA SER A 683 -10.64 2.88 0.75
C SER A 683 -11.51 3.97 1.37
N ARG A 684 -10.89 5.11 1.64
CA ARG A 684 -11.52 6.34 2.10
C ARG A 684 -11.27 7.44 1.11
N SER A 685 -12.27 8.28 0.92
CA SER A 685 -12.11 9.52 0.18
C SER A 685 -12.78 10.67 0.94
N TYR A 686 -12.30 11.88 0.72
CA TYR A 686 -12.85 13.05 1.38
C TYR A 686 -12.68 14.28 0.50
N MET A 687 -13.71 15.12 0.48
CA MET A 687 -13.65 16.44 -0.10
C MET A 687 -14.21 17.50 0.83
N GLN A 688 -13.59 18.68 0.84
CA GLN A 688 -14.10 19.86 1.53
C GLN A 688 -13.68 21.13 0.78
N PHE A 689 -14.57 22.12 0.68
CA PHE A 689 -14.25 23.41 0.10
C PHE A 689 -15.06 24.55 0.73
N PHE A 690 -14.58 25.77 0.52
CA PHE A 690 -15.21 27.01 0.91
C PHE A 690 -15.67 27.77 -0.34
N PRO A 691 -16.99 27.88 -0.59
CA PRO A 691 -17.52 28.59 -1.76
C PRO A 691 -17.24 30.10 -1.76
N THR A 692 -16.72 30.66 -0.66
CA THR A 692 -16.43 32.10 -0.53
C THR A 692 -15.19 32.51 -1.30
N ASP A 693 -14.16 31.66 -1.36
CA ASP A 693 -12.89 31.95 -2.00
C ASP A 693 -12.36 30.80 -2.87
N SER A 694 -13.13 29.71 -3.05
CA SER A 694 -12.68 28.52 -3.78
C SER A 694 -11.36 27.96 -3.22
N THR A 695 -11.23 27.94 -1.90
CA THR A 695 -10.20 27.15 -1.19
C THR A 695 -10.79 25.79 -0.84
N GLY A 696 -10.07 24.70 -1.10
CA GLY A 696 -10.56 23.36 -0.85
C GLY A 696 -9.48 22.28 -0.90
N ILE A 697 -9.93 21.06 -0.66
CA ILE A 697 -9.10 19.87 -0.55
C ILE A 697 -9.86 18.64 -1.03
N ALA A 698 -9.12 17.73 -1.67
CA ALA A 698 -9.52 16.37 -1.97
C ALA A 698 -8.45 15.41 -1.44
N LEU A 699 -8.90 14.30 -0.84
CA LEU A 699 -8.04 13.26 -0.25
C LEU A 699 -8.59 11.88 -0.65
N MET A 700 -7.69 10.94 -0.95
CA MET A 700 -8.03 9.53 -1.16
C MET A 700 -6.96 8.65 -0.50
N ALA A 701 -7.37 7.68 0.31
CA ALA A 701 -6.50 6.71 0.95
C ALA A 701 -6.98 5.29 0.65
N PRO A 702 -6.11 4.36 0.25
CA PRO A 702 -6.42 2.95 0.11
C PRO A 702 -6.43 2.26 1.49
N ALA A 703 -7.14 2.85 2.46
CA ALA A 703 -7.27 2.34 3.83
C ALA A 703 -8.67 2.68 4.37
N GLU A 704 -9.45 1.66 4.74
CA GLU A 704 -10.81 1.82 5.29
C GLU A 704 -10.82 2.61 6.60
N TYR A 705 -9.71 2.61 7.34
CA TYR A 705 -9.56 3.26 8.63
C TYR A 705 -8.99 4.69 8.57
N ALA A 706 -8.78 5.25 7.39
CA ALA A 706 -8.22 6.59 7.29
C ALA A 706 -9.18 7.68 7.81
N ASN A 707 -8.68 8.54 8.70
CA ASN A 707 -9.38 9.72 9.22
C ASN A 707 -8.97 10.97 8.42
N LEU A 708 -9.46 11.03 7.18
CA LEU A 708 -9.22 12.13 6.24
C LEU A 708 -9.83 13.49 6.66
N PRO A 709 -10.99 13.55 7.36
CA PRO A 709 -11.50 14.81 7.90
C PRO A 709 -10.56 15.43 8.94
N GLU A 710 -9.89 14.63 9.76
CA GLU A 710 -8.92 15.12 10.74
C GLU A 710 -7.62 15.59 10.08
N LEU A 711 -7.08 14.81 9.15
CA LEU A 711 -5.93 15.21 8.31
C LEU A 711 -6.19 16.58 7.63
N THR A 712 -7.40 16.79 7.11
CA THR A 712 -7.79 18.08 6.51
C THR A 712 -7.62 19.26 7.48
N LYS A 713 -7.94 19.07 8.76
CA LYS A 713 -7.82 20.14 9.76
C LYS A 713 -6.36 20.52 9.99
N TYR A 714 -5.46 19.54 10.08
CA TYR A 714 -4.02 19.80 10.23
C TYR A 714 -3.44 20.51 8.99
N ILE A 715 -3.80 20.08 7.78
CA ILE A 715 -3.36 20.73 6.53
C ILE A 715 -3.86 22.19 6.47
N PHE A 716 -5.12 22.44 6.83
CA PHE A 716 -5.65 23.80 6.83
C PHE A 716 -5.10 24.67 7.96
N GLN A 717 -4.76 24.10 9.11
CA GLN A 717 -4.04 24.81 10.16
C GLN A 717 -2.66 25.25 9.67
N GLU A 718 -1.90 24.37 9.04
CA GLU A 718 -0.58 24.67 8.45
C GLU A 718 -0.65 25.78 7.39
N LEU A 719 -1.65 25.72 6.50
CA LEU A 719 -1.86 26.74 5.47
C LEU A 719 -2.52 28.05 5.96
N ASN A 720 -2.76 28.16 7.28
CA ASN A 720 -3.48 29.25 7.92
C ASN A 720 -4.85 29.53 7.25
N VAL A 721 -5.57 28.48 6.87
CA VAL A 721 -6.89 28.54 6.27
C VAL A 721 -7.92 28.55 7.39
N ARG A 722 -8.46 29.73 7.69
CA ARG A 722 -9.50 29.93 8.73
C ARG A 722 -9.06 29.35 10.08
N PRO A 723 -7.97 29.86 10.68
CA PRO A 723 -7.33 29.28 11.86
C PRO A 723 -8.28 29.08 13.05
N THR A 724 -9.30 29.93 13.19
CA THR A 724 -10.32 29.81 14.25
C THR A 724 -11.21 28.57 14.12
N LEU A 725 -11.30 27.95 12.94
CA LEU A 725 -12.05 26.70 12.74
C LEU A 725 -11.26 25.45 13.14
N TYR A 726 -9.94 25.56 13.22
CA TYR A 726 -9.01 24.43 13.35
C TYR A 726 -7.98 24.63 14.47
N SER A 727 -8.27 25.51 15.43
CA SER A 727 -7.42 25.76 16.59
C SER A 727 -7.50 24.64 17.63
N GLY A 728 -6.41 24.41 18.37
CA GLY A 728 -6.38 23.48 19.51
C GLY A 728 -6.24 22.01 19.14
N LEU A 729 -5.81 21.72 17.91
CA LEU A 729 -5.47 20.36 17.49
C LEU A 729 -4.09 19.99 18.02
N THR A 730 -3.99 18.81 18.61
CA THR A 730 -2.72 18.21 19.00
C THR A 730 -2.64 16.87 18.26
N PRO A 731 -1.67 16.66 17.36
CA PRO A 731 -1.47 15.37 16.73
C PRO A 731 -1.26 14.31 17.82
N THR A 732 -2.08 13.26 17.78
CA THR A 732 -1.92 12.09 18.63
C THR A 732 -1.86 10.85 17.75
N PRO A 733 -1.02 9.85 18.09
CA PRO A 733 -1.08 8.54 17.45
C PRO A 733 -2.52 8.03 17.44
N TYR A 734 -2.96 7.52 16.29
CA TYR A 734 -4.28 6.93 16.11
C TYR A 734 -4.21 5.45 16.45
N ASP A 735 -3.75 5.18 17.67
CA ASP A 735 -3.61 3.86 18.25
C ASP A 735 -4.96 3.41 18.83
N LYS A 736 -6.06 3.74 18.14
CA LYS A 736 -7.42 3.43 18.56
C LYS A 736 -8.00 2.34 17.69
N CYS A 737 -8.69 1.43 18.35
CA CYS A 737 -9.60 0.54 17.68
C CYS A 737 -10.72 1.36 17.00
N GLU A 738 -11.03 1.02 15.76
CA GLU A 738 -12.04 1.70 14.95
C GLU A 738 -13.45 1.14 15.17
N ARG A 739 -14.46 1.99 14.91
CA ARG A 739 -15.87 1.62 15.01
C ARG A 739 -16.22 0.52 14.00
N GLY A 740 -16.32 -0.72 14.46
CA GLY A 740 -16.69 -1.88 13.64
C GLY A 740 -15.73 -3.07 13.78
N MET A 741 -14.57 -2.87 14.42
CA MET A 741 -13.74 -3.96 14.90
C MET A 741 -14.50 -4.65 16.06
N THR A 742 -14.64 -5.97 16.00
CA THR A 742 -15.31 -6.79 17.03
C THR A 742 -14.33 -7.82 17.55
N ASP A 743 -14.18 -7.89 18.87
CA ASP A 743 -13.40 -8.83 19.67
C ASP A 743 -12.91 -10.12 18.98
N GLY A 744 -11.58 -10.26 18.95
CA GLY A 744 -10.87 -11.48 18.53
C GLY A 744 -10.61 -12.48 19.64
N SER A 745 -9.92 -13.55 19.26
CA SER A 745 -9.31 -14.54 20.17
C SER A 745 -8.22 -13.88 21.02
N ASP A 746 -7.25 -13.21 20.40
CA ASP A 746 -5.99 -12.80 21.02
C ASP A 746 -6.13 -11.92 22.26
N LEU A 747 -5.30 -12.22 23.26
CA LEU A 747 -5.23 -11.52 24.53
C LEU A 747 -3.91 -10.76 24.65
N PHE A 748 -3.97 -9.59 25.26
CA PHE A 748 -2.87 -8.65 25.34
C PHE A 748 -2.62 -8.24 26.79
N TYR A 749 -1.35 -8.11 27.15
CA TYR A 749 -0.92 -7.54 28.42
C TYR A 749 0.02 -6.38 28.15
N GLY A 750 -0.02 -5.35 29.00
CA GLY A 750 0.83 -4.18 28.83
C GLY A 750 1.25 -3.59 30.16
N VAL A 751 2.45 -3.01 30.14
CA VAL A 751 2.99 -2.23 31.24
C VAL A 751 3.24 -0.81 30.75
N TRP A 752 2.69 0.17 31.47
CA TRP A 752 2.87 1.58 31.21
C TRP A 752 3.61 2.24 32.37
N ARG A 753 4.44 3.24 32.09
CA ARG A 753 5.08 4.06 33.14
C ARG A 753 5.19 5.51 32.76
N ARG A 754 5.35 6.38 33.76
CA ARG A 754 5.56 7.81 33.52
C ARG A 754 6.97 8.07 32.98
N ARG A 755 7.08 8.39 31.70
CA ARG A 755 8.23 9.05 31.07
C ARG A 755 7.72 10.02 29.99
N ASP A 756 8.51 11.05 29.71
CA ASP A 756 8.23 12.01 28.64
C ASP A 756 8.63 11.36 27.30
N GLY A 757 7.71 10.64 26.66
CA GLY A 757 7.95 9.90 25.43
C GLY A 757 6.72 9.86 24.52
N ASP A 758 6.94 10.04 23.21
CA ASP A 758 5.94 9.84 22.17
C ASP A 758 6.04 8.39 21.69
N VAL A 759 4.99 7.60 21.96
CA VAL A 759 4.91 6.16 21.70
C VAL A 759 4.00 5.91 20.51
N LEU A 760 4.39 4.99 19.64
CA LEU A 760 3.64 4.59 18.47
C LEU A 760 3.56 3.06 18.44
N ILE A 761 2.37 2.52 18.24
CA ILE A 761 2.18 1.08 18.07
C ILE A 761 2.04 0.75 16.58
N ARG A 762 2.67 -0.35 16.16
CA ARG A 762 2.44 -0.99 14.86
C ARG A 762 2.01 -2.40 15.10
N THR A 763 0.87 -2.78 14.53
CA THR A 763 0.36 -4.15 14.68
C THR A 763 0.07 -4.74 13.32
N GLY A 764 0.25 -6.04 13.19
CA GLY A 764 -0.44 -6.77 12.14
C GLY A 764 0.22 -6.77 10.79
N TYR A 765 1.54 -6.55 10.75
CA TYR A 765 2.27 -6.48 9.48
C TYR A 765 2.88 -7.84 9.13
N GLU A 766 2.68 -8.28 7.89
CA GLU A 766 3.47 -9.41 7.36
C GLU A 766 4.96 -9.07 7.38
N THR A 767 5.81 -10.07 7.63
CA THR A 767 7.26 -9.92 7.87
C THR A 767 7.95 -8.88 6.95
N ALA A 768 7.83 -9.01 5.62
CA ALA A 768 8.53 -8.08 4.71
C ALA A 768 8.05 -6.62 4.86
N ALA A 769 6.73 -6.42 4.98
CA ALA A 769 6.15 -5.10 5.14
C ALA A 769 6.47 -4.49 6.51
N PHE A 770 6.52 -5.32 7.56
CA PHE A 770 6.86 -4.91 8.92
C PHE A 770 8.25 -4.28 8.99
N PHE A 771 9.28 -4.98 8.49
CA PHE A 771 10.65 -4.47 8.56
C PHE A 771 10.84 -3.17 7.77
N LYS A 772 10.16 -3.04 6.63
CA LYS A 772 10.11 -1.80 5.84
C LYS A 772 9.42 -0.66 6.58
N GLU A 773 8.34 -0.96 7.31
CA GLU A 773 7.67 0.02 8.16
C GLU A 773 8.57 0.47 9.32
N ILE A 774 9.28 -0.46 9.98
CA ILE A 774 10.26 -0.11 11.02
C ILE A 774 11.34 0.83 10.48
N GLU A 775 11.92 0.55 9.31
CA GLU A 775 12.90 1.43 8.68
C GLU A 775 12.33 2.84 8.40
N ARG A 776 11.12 2.90 7.83
CA ARG A 776 10.43 4.16 7.54
C ARG A 776 10.15 4.98 8.81
N LEU A 777 9.81 4.32 9.91
CA LEU A 777 9.54 4.95 11.20
C LEU A 777 10.82 5.45 11.87
N GLN A 778 11.93 4.71 11.72
CA GLN A 778 13.25 5.15 12.20
C GLN A 778 13.71 6.44 11.53
N ASP A 779 13.48 6.60 10.22
CA ASP A 779 13.76 7.84 9.49
C ASP A 779 12.94 9.03 10.02
N SER A 780 11.81 8.74 10.68
CA SER A 780 10.93 9.73 11.32
C SER A 780 11.21 9.91 12.81
N GLY A 781 12.25 9.26 13.33
CA GLY A 781 12.72 9.34 14.71
C GLY A 781 12.05 8.38 15.69
N TYR A 782 11.16 7.50 15.22
CA TYR A 782 10.56 6.43 16.03
C TYR A 782 11.43 5.18 15.94
N ASN A 783 11.96 4.73 17.06
CA ASN A 783 12.78 3.53 17.11
C ASN A 783 12.03 2.44 17.86
N CYS A 784 11.98 1.23 17.29
CA CYS A 784 11.41 0.04 17.92
C CYS A 784 12.16 -0.27 19.22
N VAL A 785 11.40 -0.48 20.30
CA VAL A 785 11.92 -0.81 21.63
C VAL A 785 11.47 -2.18 22.12
N ASP A 786 10.49 -2.76 21.44
CA ASP A 786 9.73 -3.95 21.80
C ASP A 786 9.11 -4.53 20.53
N VAL A 787 9.05 -5.85 20.38
CA VAL A 787 8.49 -6.51 19.21
C VAL A 787 7.78 -7.80 19.62
N GLU A 788 6.66 -8.11 18.98
CA GLU A 788 5.94 -9.38 19.13
C GLU A 788 5.79 -10.09 17.79
N THR A 789 5.68 -11.42 17.79
CA THR A 789 5.39 -12.17 16.56
C THR A 789 4.53 -13.42 16.72
N TYR A 790 3.55 -13.58 15.83
CA TYR A 790 2.56 -14.63 15.87
C TYR A 790 2.27 -15.16 14.46
N MET A 791 1.59 -16.32 14.40
CA MET A 791 1.14 -16.92 13.15
C MET A 791 -0.35 -16.68 12.99
N ASN A 792 -0.79 -16.32 11.77
CA ASN A 792 -2.20 -16.36 11.41
C ASN A 792 -2.33 -16.89 9.98
N GLU A 793 -3.23 -17.87 9.78
CA GLU A 793 -3.48 -18.55 8.50
C GLU A 793 -2.18 -19.01 7.78
N GLY A 794 -1.20 -19.49 8.54
CA GLY A 794 0.09 -19.97 8.00
C GLY A 794 1.07 -18.87 7.58
N LYS A 795 0.77 -17.60 7.84
CA LYS A 795 1.66 -16.45 7.65
C LYS A 795 2.13 -15.88 8.98
N ARG A 796 3.33 -15.30 8.99
CA ARG A 796 3.91 -14.65 10.17
C ARG A 796 3.67 -13.14 10.16
N TYR A 797 3.10 -12.67 11.26
CA TYR A 797 2.83 -11.26 11.52
C TYR A 797 3.66 -10.75 12.69
N TRP A 798 3.82 -9.43 12.74
CA TRP A 798 4.64 -8.74 13.72
C TRP A 798 3.91 -7.51 14.26
N ASP A 799 4.05 -7.30 15.57
CA ASP A 799 3.66 -6.08 16.26
C ASP A 799 4.92 -5.42 16.86
N ALA A 800 4.90 -4.10 17.08
CA ALA A 800 6.01 -3.37 17.67
C ALA A 800 5.55 -2.14 18.45
N VAL A 801 6.26 -1.88 19.55
CA VAL A 801 6.21 -0.60 20.25
C VAL A 801 7.41 0.24 19.80
N LEU A 802 7.15 1.44 19.31
CA LEU A 802 8.17 2.39 18.88
C LEU A 802 8.13 3.66 19.71
N LYS A 803 9.31 4.22 19.99
CA LYS A 803 9.47 5.44 20.79
C LYS A 803 10.27 6.51 20.08
N LYS A 804 9.86 7.76 20.24
CA LYS A 804 10.62 8.93 19.80
C LYS A 804 11.61 9.37 20.86
N GLY A 805 12.78 9.84 20.43
CA GLY A 805 13.81 10.39 21.34
C GLY A 805 14.62 9.33 22.09
N VAL A 806 14.41 8.04 21.82
CA VAL A 806 15.28 6.96 22.28
C VAL A 806 16.43 6.74 21.28
N PRO A 807 17.54 6.08 21.68
CA PRO A 807 18.65 5.80 20.77
C PRO A 807 18.20 4.99 19.56
N LYS A 808 18.92 5.14 18.44
CA LYS A 808 18.64 4.39 17.22
C LYS A 808 18.69 2.88 17.51
N THR A 809 17.69 2.14 17.05
CA THR A 809 17.65 0.68 17.20
C THR A 809 17.99 -0.07 15.92
N LYS A 810 18.33 -1.35 16.03
CA LYS A 810 18.44 -2.32 14.94
C LYS A 810 17.59 -3.52 15.32
N LEU A 811 16.63 -3.88 14.48
CA LEU A 811 15.84 -5.10 14.63
C LEU A 811 16.42 -6.17 13.71
N VAL A 812 16.66 -7.37 14.24
CA VAL A 812 17.13 -8.53 13.48
C VAL A 812 16.24 -9.72 13.79
N TYR A 813 16.08 -10.64 12.86
CA TYR A 813 15.16 -11.77 12.99
C TYR A 813 15.65 -13.00 12.21
N ASN A 814 14.90 -14.10 12.31
CA ASN A 814 15.18 -15.38 11.67
C ASN A 814 16.55 -15.97 12.09
N LEU A 815 17.00 -15.65 13.29
CA LEU A 815 18.28 -16.11 13.81
C LEU A 815 18.10 -17.53 14.35
N SER A 816 19.04 -18.42 14.05
CA SER A 816 19.20 -19.65 14.85
C SER A 816 19.91 -19.31 16.17
N ARG A 817 19.89 -20.21 17.15
CA ARG A 817 20.57 -20.02 18.45
C ARG A 817 22.02 -19.52 18.28
N GLY A 818 22.83 -20.20 17.47
CA GLY A 818 24.23 -19.83 17.26
C GLY A 818 24.39 -18.50 16.49
N LEU A 819 23.46 -18.18 15.61
CA LEU A 819 23.44 -16.88 14.90
C LEU A 819 23.05 -15.74 15.84
N LEU A 820 22.15 -15.96 16.80
CA LEU A 820 21.77 -14.93 17.78
C LEU A 820 22.98 -14.49 18.61
N GLU A 821 23.75 -15.44 19.15
CA GLU A 821 24.98 -15.14 19.91
C GLU A 821 26.03 -14.41 19.04
N THR A 822 26.26 -14.90 17.82
CA THR A 822 27.25 -14.31 16.91
C THR A 822 26.84 -12.89 16.48
N THR A 823 25.56 -12.69 16.17
CA THR A 823 24.98 -11.39 15.78
C THR A 823 25.05 -10.42 16.93
N THR A 824 24.68 -10.84 18.13
CA THR A 824 24.77 -10.02 19.35
C THR A 824 26.20 -9.54 19.59
N ASN A 825 27.17 -10.45 19.50
CA ASN A 825 28.58 -10.12 19.70
C ASN A 825 29.11 -9.16 18.62
N GLY A 826 28.70 -9.32 17.36
CA GLY A 826 29.04 -8.41 16.27
C GLY A 826 28.45 -7.01 16.49
N LEU A 827 27.14 -6.92 16.76
CA LEU A 827 26.44 -5.66 17.02
C LEU A 827 26.98 -4.95 18.26
N LYS A 828 27.42 -5.70 19.28
CA LYS A 828 28.11 -5.14 20.45
C LYS A 828 29.42 -4.44 20.10
N GLN A 829 30.18 -4.95 19.13
CA GLN A 829 31.38 -4.28 18.63
C GLN A 829 31.04 -2.97 17.87
N GLU A 830 29.85 -2.88 17.29
CA GLU A 830 29.31 -1.67 16.66
C GLU A 830 28.66 -0.69 17.65
N GLY A 831 28.68 -1.00 18.95
CA GLY A 831 28.11 -0.16 20.01
C GLY A 831 26.60 -0.33 20.20
N PHE A 832 26.04 -1.45 19.77
CA PHE A 832 24.65 -1.81 20.02
C PHE A 832 24.54 -2.82 21.17
N ILE A 833 23.47 -2.74 21.96
CA ILE A 833 23.15 -3.71 23.00
C ILE A 833 21.75 -4.27 22.78
N LEU A 834 21.58 -5.57 22.99
CA LEU A 834 20.26 -6.20 22.97
C LEU A 834 19.41 -5.61 24.11
N ARG A 835 18.14 -5.34 23.83
CA ARG A 835 17.16 -4.78 24.75
C ARG A 835 15.96 -5.67 24.98
N ASP A 836 15.58 -6.40 23.94
CA ASP A 836 14.37 -7.19 23.84
C ASP A 836 14.63 -8.36 22.86
N VAL A 837 14.09 -9.56 23.13
CA VAL A 837 14.43 -10.82 22.45
C VAL A 837 13.27 -11.80 22.30
N GLU A 838 12.61 -11.76 21.15
CA GLU A 838 11.58 -12.78 20.84
C GLU A 838 12.09 -14.12 20.36
N SER A 839 11.35 -15.19 20.68
CA SER A 839 11.53 -16.53 20.11
C SER A 839 10.27 -17.09 19.47
N TYR A 840 10.42 -17.73 18.32
CA TYR A 840 9.26 -18.25 17.57
C TYR A 840 9.60 -19.47 16.72
N LEU A 841 8.57 -20.22 16.30
CA LEU A 841 8.73 -21.35 15.38
C LEU A 841 8.54 -20.92 13.94
N ASP A 842 9.54 -21.18 13.10
CA ASP A 842 9.43 -21.06 11.65
C ASP A 842 9.62 -22.43 10.99
N ASN A 843 8.56 -22.94 10.35
CA ASN A 843 8.52 -24.28 9.77
C ASN A 843 9.01 -25.38 10.73
N GLY A 844 8.59 -25.30 12.00
CA GLY A 844 8.98 -26.25 13.06
C GLY A 844 10.37 -26.04 13.65
N ASN A 845 11.14 -25.05 13.18
CA ASN A 845 12.46 -24.71 13.73
C ASN A 845 12.36 -23.47 14.61
N ARG A 846 12.91 -23.52 15.83
CA ARG A 846 13.00 -22.35 16.71
C ARG A 846 13.95 -21.31 16.11
N LYS A 847 13.48 -20.07 16.09
CA LYS A 847 14.16 -18.86 15.63
C LYS A 847 14.05 -17.79 16.71
N TRP A 848 14.91 -16.78 16.57
CA TRP A 848 14.91 -15.61 17.43
C TRP A 848 14.88 -14.32 16.62
N ALA A 849 14.24 -13.30 17.18
CA ALA A 849 14.43 -11.90 16.84
C ALA A 849 15.09 -11.17 18.00
N GLY A 850 15.52 -9.93 17.76
CA GLY A 850 16.02 -9.10 18.84
C GLY A 850 16.12 -7.63 18.44
N VAL A 851 15.74 -6.78 19.38
CA VAL A 851 15.82 -5.32 19.27
C VAL A 851 17.11 -4.84 19.94
N TYR A 852 17.97 -4.19 19.17
CA TYR A 852 19.27 -3.72 19.65
C TYR A 852 19.31 -2.20 19.68
N SER A 853 19.61 -1.60 20.83
CA SER A 853 19.73 -0.14 21.00
C SER A 853 21.18 0.33 20.91
N LYS A 854 21.43 1.43 20.19
CA LYS A 854 22.76 2.01 20.03
C LYS A 854 23.20 2.77 21.29
N GLU A 855 23.81 2.06 22.23
CA GLU A 855 24.23 2.57 23.53
C GLU A 855 25.58 2.02 23.96
N ASN A 856 26.45 2.88 24.48
CA ASN A 856 27.75 2.46 25.02
C ASN A 856 27.62 2.06 26.51
N LYS A 857 26.90 0.97 26.78
CA LYS A 857 26.72 0.41 28.13
C LYS A 857 27.23 -1.03 28.19
N LYS A 858 27.59 -1.49 29.40
CA LYS A 858 27.80 -2.92 29.64
C LYS A 858 26.46 -3.64 29.46
N SER A 859 26.47 -4.70 28.66
CA SER A 859 25.33 -5.59 28.42
C SER A 859 25.80 -7.05 28.40
N GLN A 860 24.87 -7.94 28.71
CA GLN A 860 25.05 -9.38 28.65
C GLN A 860 23.76 -10.00 28.10
N LEU A 861 23.92 -10.86 27.10
CA LEU A 861 22.88 -11.79 26.66
C LEU A 861 23.30 -13.19 27.11
N MET A 862 22.36 -13.94 27.68
CA MET A 862 22.53 -15.38 27.89
C MET A 862 21.30 -16.07 27.29
N ASN A 863 21.54 -16.99 26.35
CA ASN A 863 20.50 -17.59 25.53
C ASN A 863 20.36 -19.09 25.84
N VAL A 864 19.11 -19.53 25.99
CA VAL A 864 18.69 -20.93 26.24
C VAL A 864 19.26 -21.50 27.53
N MET A 865 18.61 -21.15 28.64
CA MET A 865 18.89 -21.64 29.99
C MET A 865 17.67 -22.36 30.57
N GLN A 866 17.91 -23.39 31.36
CA GLN A 866 16.86 -23.97 32.19
C GLN A 866 16.51 -23.03 33.35
N THR A 867 15.30 -23.16 33.91
CA THR A 867 14.78 -22.22 34.94
C THR A 867 15.74 -21.93 36.10
N GLN A 868 16.45 -22.95 36.62
CA GLN A 868 17.41 -22.75 37.71
C GLN A 868 18.70 -22.06 37.25
N GLU A 869 19.14 -22.32 36.01
CA GLU A 869 20.31 -21.68 35.42
C GLU A 869 20.05 -20.18 35.21
N LEU A 870 18.85 -19.82 34.73
CA LEU A 870 18.41 -18.44 34.60
C LEU A 870 18.48 -17.69 35.95
N ARG A 871 17.99 -18.32 37.04
CA ARG A 871 18.06 -17.74 38.39
C ARG A 871 19.50 -17.52 38.85
N ASN A 872 20.36 -18.52 38.70
CA ASN A 872 21.77 -18.42 39.07
C ASN A 872 22.48 -17.34 38.26
N GLU A 873 22.14 -17.21 36.97
CA GLU A 873 22.69 -16.19 36.10
C GLU A 873 22.24 -14.79 36.51
N HIS A 874 20.97 -14.62 36.86
CA HIS A 874 20.44 -13.35 37.34
C HIS A 874 21.19 -12.88 38.59
N ASP A 875 21.41 -13.75 39.58
CA ASP A 875 22.16 -13.42 40.79
C ASP A 875 23.61 -13.01 40.47
N ARG A 876 24.24 -13.71 39.52
CA ARG A 876 25.57 -13.38 39.02
C ARG A 876 25.60 -12.03 38.32
N ALA A 877 24.65 -11.75 37.44
CA ALA A 877 24.56 -10.49 36.70
C ALA A 877 24.34 -9.30 37.63
N LEU A 878 23.46 -9.45 38.64
CA LEU A 878 23.24 -8.46 39.69
C LEU A 878 24.53 -8.13 40.45
N SER A 879 25.32 -9.14 40.82
CA SER A 879 26.62 -8.93 41.48
C SER A 879 27.62 -8.13 40.63
N ASN A 880 27.42 -8.12 39.31
CA ASN A 880 28.22 -7.37 38.35
C ASN A 880 27.62 -6.01 37.96
N GLY A 881 26.55 -5.58 38.65
CA GLY A 881 25.87 -4.30 38.41
C GLY A 881 25.06 -4.28 37.11
N LEU A 882 24.58 -5.44 36.67
CA LEU A 882 23.67 -5.57 35.55
C LEU A 882 22.27 -5.88 36.06
N GLN A 883 21.27 -5.29 35.42
CA GLN A 883 19.86 -5.50 35.68
C GLN A 883 19.26 -6.31 34.53
N ILE A 884 18.37 -7.24 34.84
CA ILE A 884 17.57 -7.90 33.81
C ILE A 884 16.50 -6.92 33.33
N VAL A 885 16.26 -6.88 32.03
CA VAL A 885 15.28 -5.96 31.41
C VAL A 885 14.23 -6.66 30.58
N ASP A 886 14.48 -7.91 30.21
CA ASP A 886 13.61 -8.71 29.35
C ASP A 886 13.91 -10.21 29.59
N ILE A 887 12.86 -11.03 29.56
CA ILE A 887 12.89 -12.49 29.59
C ILE A 887 11.97 -13.08 28.53
N GLU A 888 12.45 -14.11 27.85
CA GLU A 888 11.65 -14.84 26.86
C GLU A 888 11.67 -16.35 27.17
N CYS A 889 10.54 -17.03 27.01
CA CYS A 889 10.33 -18.41 27.42
C CYS A 889 9.69 -19.26 26.32
N TYR A 890 10.18 -20.49 26.16
CA TYR A 890 9.47 -21.47 25.33
C TYR A 890 9.55 -22.90 25.88
N PRO A 891 8.53 -23.74 25.59
CA PRO A 891 8.53 -25.13 26.01
C PRO A 891 9.57 -25.97 25.25
N ASN A 892 10.28 -26.82 25.99
CA ASN A 892 11.20 -27.84 25.49
C ASN A 892 10.86 -29.19 26.14
N GLY A 893 9.88 -29.89 25.56
CA GLY A 893 9.29 -31.08 26.20
C GLY A 893 8.59 -30.72 27.51
N ASN A 894 9.00 -31.35 28.61
CA ASN A 894 8.48 -31.05 29.96
C ASN A 894 9.30 -29.97 30.70
N LEU A 895 10.26 -29.36 30.02
CA LEU A 895 11.13 -28.31 30.56
C LEU A 895 10.83 -26.98 29.88
N LEU A 896 11.33 -25.89 30.47
CA LEU A 896 11.28 -24.55 29.90
C LEU A 896 12.71 -24.10 29.60
N ASP A 897 12.91 -23.60 28.39
CA ASP A 897 14.12 -22.90 28.02
C ASP A 897 13.84 -21.40 28.03
N TRP A 898 14.77 -20.66 28.61
CA TRP A 898 14.67 -19.22 28.82
C TRP A 898 15.79 -18.47 28.13
N SER A 899 15.46 -17.28 27.64
CA SER A 899 16.40 -16.23 27.26
C SER A 899 16.29 -15.11 28.28
N GLY A 900 17.40 -14.43 28.56
CA GLY A 900 17.39 -13.25 29.40
C GLY A 900 18.32 -12.17 28.88
N VAL A 901 17.89 -10.93 29.02
CA VAL A 901 18.67 -9.75 28.60
C VAL A 901 19.03 -8.93 29.81
N TRP A 902 20.34 -8.71 30.00
CA TRP A 902 20.87 -7.88 31.08
C TRP A 902 21.61 -6.66 30.56
N VAL A 903 21.35 -5.52 31.16
CA VAL A 903 22.01 -4.24 30.84
C VAL A 903 22.42 -3.52 32.11
N LYS A 904 23.40 -2.63 32.04
CA LYS A 904 23.73 -1.78 33.19
C LYS A 904 22.55 -0.88 33.58
N GLY A 905 22.09 -1.00 34.83
CA GLY A 905 20.95 -0.24 35.35
C GLY A 905 20.81 -0.36 36.88
N PRO A 906 19.71 0.18 37.47
CA PRO A 906 19.39 -0.03 38.88
C PRO A 906 19.19 -1.53 39.22
N PRO A 907 19.16 -1.91 40.50
CA PRO A 907 18.87 -3.30 40.88
C PRO A 907 17.52 -3.77 40.31
N SER A 908 17.50 -4.99 39.77
CA SER A 908 16.28 -5.66 39.29
C SER A 908 15.96 -6.89 40.13
N LYS A 909 14.71 -7.37 40.06
CA LYS A 909 14.29 -8.69 40.54
C LYS A 909 13.60 -9.45 39.40
N MET A 910 13.69 -10.77 39.45
CA MET A 910 13.02 -11.67 38.51
C MET A 910 12.23 -12.73 39.28
N GLU A 911 10.96 -12.87 38.97
CA GLU A 911 10.04 -13.82 39.60
C GLU A 911 9.38 -14.66 38.52
N LEU A 912 9.48 -15.99 38.64
CA LEU A 912 9.00 -16.94 37.62
C LEU A 912 8.01 -17.90 38.25
N ASN A 913 7.17 -18.52 37.42
CA ASN A 913 6.13 -19.47 37.80
C ASN A 913 5.09 -18.85 38.74
N ILE A 914 4.75 -17.58 38.54
CA ILE A 914 3.68 -16.93 39.30
C ILE A 914 2.33 -17.45 38.77
N ASP A 915 1.40 -17.76 39.69
CA ASP A 915 0.03 -18.10 39.32
C ASP A 915 -0.68 -16.82 38.82
N PRO A 916 -1.23 -16.80 37.59
CA PRO A 916 -1.91 -15.63 37.02
C PRO A 916 -3.00 -15.04 37.93
N THR A 917 -3.69 -15.88 38.71
CA THR A 917 -4.77 -15.45 39.62
C THR A 917 -4.25 -14.62 40.81
N THR A 918 -2.97 -14.78 41.16
CA THR A 918 -2.31 -14.07 42.27
C THR A 918 -1.34 -12.98 41.79
N PHE A 919 -1.23 -12.77 40.47
CA PHE A 919 -0.22 -11.89 39.90
C PHE A 919 -0.35 -10.43 40.38
N TYR A 920 -1.57 -9.89 40.47
CA TYR A 920 -1.79 -8.55 41.02
C TYR A 920 -1.37 -8.40 42.48
N ASP A 921 -1.53 -9.45 43.29
CA ASP A 921 -1.04 -9.44 44.68
C ASP A 921 0.48 -9.38 44.73
N LYS A 922 1.14 -10.10 43.82
CA LYS A 922 2.60 -10.02 43.65
C LYS A 922 3.02 -8.60 43.22
N VAL A 923 2.35 -7.98 42.25
CA VAL A 923 2.61 -6.60 41.83
C VAL A 923 2.52 -5.64 43.02
N ARG A 924 1.43 -5.71 43.81
CA ARG A 924 1.24 -4.87 45.00
C ARG A 924 2.34 -5.06 46.04
N SER A 925 2.75 -6.31 46.27
CA SER A 925 3.85 -6.64 47.19
C SER A 925 5.18 -6.07 46.71
N MET A 926 5.50 -6.18 45.42
CA MET A 926 6.74 -5.64 44.83
C MET A 926 6.76 -4.11 44.85
N ARG A 927 5.62 -3.46 44.58
CA ARG A 927 5.46 -2.00 44.74
C ARG A 927 5.79 -1.54 46.15
N GLY A 928 5.30 -2.26 47.17
CA GLY A 928 5.59 -1.99 48.58
C GLY A 928 7.07 -2.16 48.95
N GLN A 929 7.81 -2.95 48.19
CA GLN A 929 9.27 -3.14 48.35
C GLN A 929 10.09 -2.11 47.53
N GLY A 930 9.46 -1.17 46.84
CA GLY A 930 10.14 -0.17 46.01
C GLY A 930 10.55 -0.67 44.62
N TYR A 931 9.88 -1.71 44.11
CA TYR A 931 10.08 -2.24 42.77
C TYR A 931 8.89 -1.93 41.86
N ARG A 932 9.13 -1.89 40.55
CA ARG A 932 8.18 -1.56 39.48
C ARG A 932 8.28 -2.57 38.35
N LEU A 933 7.13 -3.02 37.85
CA LEU A 933 7.07 -3.96 36.75
C LEU A 933 7.63 -3.28 35.51
N VAL A 934 8.40 -4.02 34.73
CA VAL A 934 8.95 -3.50 33.48
C VAL A 934 8.78 -4.44 32.31
N ASP A 935 8.54 -5.73 32.57
CA ASP A 935 8.44 -6.78 31.56
C ASP A 935 7.72 -8.00 32.16
N VAL A 936 6.90 -8.69 31.35
CA VAL A 936 6.01 -9.77 31.76
C VAL A 936 5.92 -10.83 30.68
N GLU A 937 6.31 -12.06 30.97
CA GLU A 937 6.21 -13.16 30.00
C GLU A 937 5.15 -14.17 30.45
N TYR A 938 4.17 -14.48 29.58
CA TYR A 938 3.11 -15.45 29.86
C TYR A 938 3.33 -16.75 29.10
N TYR A 939 3.50 -17.85 29.84
CA TYR A 939 3.82 -19.15 29.26
C TYR A 939 3.02 -20.28 29.89
N MET A 940 2.94 -21.39 29.16
CA MET A 940 2.22 -22.59 29.60
C MET A 940 3.18 -23.67 30.09
N LEU A 941 3.00 -24.09 31.35
CA LEU A 941 3.71 -25.23 31.92
C LEU A 941 2.94 -26.53 31.64
N ASN A 942 3.64 -27.58 31.21
CA ASN A 942 3.07 -28.92 30.96
C ASN A 942 1.84 -28.94 30.02
N ASN A 943 1.75 -27.97 29.10
CA ASN A 943 0.62 -27.78 28.18
C ASN A 943 -0.77 -27.65 28.85
N GLN A 944 -0.85 -27.32 30.13
CA GLN A 944 -2.14 -27.22 30.86
C GLN A 944 -2.18 -26.15 31.95
N ASP A 945 -1.05 -25.50 32.26
CA ASP A 945 -0.93 -24.73 33.49
C ASP A 945 -0.24 -23.37 33.24
N TRP A 946 -1.04 -22.34 33.00
CA TRP A 946 -0.57 -20.98 32.71
C TRP A 946 0.22 -20.39 33.87
N ARG A 947 1.33 -19.73 33.55
CA ARG A 947 2.24 -19.10 34.50
C ARG A 947 2.72 -17.76 33.97
N VAL A 948 3.12 -16.91 34.91
CA VAL A 948 3.67 -15.58 34.62
C VAL A 948 5.13 -15.52 35.10
N GLY A 949 5.99 -15.07 34.21
CA GLY A 949 7.33 -14.56 34.48
C GLY A 949 7.26 -13.05 34.55
N ALA A 950 7.97 -12.43 35.49
CA ALA A 950 7.91 -11.00 35.66
C ALA A 950 9.27 -10.43 36.07
N VAL A 951 9.66 -9.36 35.39
CA VAL A 951 10.85 -8.57 35.69
C VAL A 951 10.44 -7.26 36.37
N TRP A 952 11.22 -6.93 37.41
CA TRP A 952 10.98 -5.76 38.24
C TRP A 952 12.23 -4.89 38.33
N GLU A 953 12.09 -3.59 38.12
CA GLU A 953 13.13 -2.58 38.28
C GLU A 953 12.96 -1.85 39.63
N GLN A 954 14.05 -1.57 40.35
CA GLN A 954 13.98 -0.73 41.55
C GLN A 954 13.65 0.72 41.16
N GLY A 955 12.53 1.24 41.65
CA GLY A 955 12.05 2.56 41.29
C GLY A 955 10.83 3.03 42.08
N ALA A 956 10.64 4.35 42.13
CA ALA A 956 9.50 4.99 42.81
C ALA A 956 8.52 5.69 41.83
N TYR A 957 8.71 5.51 40.52
CA TYR A 957 7.85 6.13 39.51
C TYR A 957 6.44 5.50 39.48
N LYS A 958 5.48 6.21 38.88
CA LYS A 958 4.14 5.66 38.65
C LYS A 958 4.19 4.69 37.47
N GLU A 959 3.69 3.49 37.69
CA GLU A 959 3.39 2.50 36.65
C GLU A 959 1.88 2.26 36.61
N PHE A 960 1.39 1.80 35.47
CA PHE A 960 0.05 1.26 35.27
C PHE A 960 0.21 -0.08 34.55
N ILE A 961 -0.60 -1.06 34.91
CA ILE A 961 -0.60 -2.37 34.26
C ILE A 961 -1.99 -2.71 33.76
N THR A 962 -2.09 -3.56 32.74
CA THR A 962 -3.37 -4.08 32.26
C THR A 962 -4.21 -4.57 33.44
N GLY A 963 -5.52 -4.30 33.44
CA GLY A 963 -6.49 -4.73 34.46
C GLY A 963 -6.40 -4.06 35.85
N GLU A 964 -5.59 -3.02 36.03
CA GLU A 964 -5.43 -2.32 37.33
C GLU A 964 -6.70 -1.61 37.85
N THR A 965 -7.65 -1.24 36.98
CA THR A 965 -8.87 -0.48 37.35
C THR A 965 -10.06 -1.34 37.75
N GLY A 966 -9.96 -2.67 37.70
CA GLY A 966 -10.97 -3.59 38.20
C GLY A 966 -12.30 -3.58 37.44
N ASP A 967 -12.37 -4.33 36.34
CA ASP A 967 -13.65 -4.89 35.84
C ASP A 967 -13.54 -6.22 35.05
N SER A 968 -12.35 -6.81 34.92
CA SER A 968 -12.21 -8.24 34.55
C SER A 968 -10.84 -8.77 34.97
N ALA A 969 -10.81 -10.04 35.38
CA ALA A 969 -9.59 -10.79 35.62
C ALA A 969 -8.81 -10.95 34.30
N SER A 970 -7.46 -10.92 34.37
CA SER A 970 -6.50 -11.42 33.36
C SER A 970 -6.67 -10.92 31.91
N MET A 971 -5.71 -10.10 31.47
CA MET A 971 -5.48 -9.70 30.07
C MET A 971 -6.65 -8.98 29.36
N GLN A 972 -6.35 -8.29 28.26
CA GLN A 972 -7.32 -7.50 27.50
C GLN A 972 -7.40 -7.99 26.06
N LYS A 973 -8.58 -7.90 25.44
CA LYS A 973 -8.68 -8.05 23.99
C LYS A 973 -8.02 -6.88 23.30
N PHE A 974 -7.64 -7.05 22.04
CA PHE A 974 -6.92 -6.02 21.26
C PHE A 974 -7.54 -4.62 21.40
N CYS A 975 -8.84 -4.46 21.15
CA CYS A 975 -9.48 -3.15 21.18
C CYS A 975 -9.52 -2.51 22.58
N ASP A 976 -9.76 -3.30 23.63
CA ASP A 976 -9.72 -2.83 25.01
C ASP A 976 -8.30 -2.42 25.42
N HIS A 977 -7.29 -3.16 24.93
CA HIS A 977 -5.90 -2.83 25.13
C HIS A 977 -5.53 -1.51 24.43
N MET A 978 -5.91 -1.34 23.16
CA MET A 978 -5.66 -0.09 22.42
C MET A 978 -6.37 1.12 23.07
N GLU A 979 -7.60 0.94 23.58
CA GLU A 979 -8.30 2.00 24.34
C GLU A 979 -7.58 2.32 25.66
N THR A 980 -7.12 1.29 26.38
CA THR A 980 -6.30 1.46 27.58
C THR A 980 -5.01 2.20 27.27
N HIS A 981 -4.31 1.84 26.19
CA HIS A 981 -3.09 2.51 25.74
C HIS A 981 -3.35 3.99 25.44
N TYR A 982 -4.43 4.31 24.74
CA TYR A 982 -4.81 5.69 24.45
C TYR A 982 -5.06 6.50 25.73
N ASP A 983 -5.79 5.93 26.68
CA ASP A 983 -6.12 6.60 27.94
C ASP A 983 -4.87 6.81 28.82
N GLN A 984 -3.99 5.81 28.89
CA GLN A 984 -2.73 5.92 29.63
C GLN A 984 -1.76 6.91 28.98
N SER A 985 -1.68 6.94 27.65
CA SER A 985 -0.91 7.95 26.91
C SER A 985 -1.40 9.37 27.21
N ARG A 986 -2.72 9.59 27.27
CA ARG A 986 -3.30 10.87 27.71
C ARG A 986 -3.04 11.21 29.17
N ALA A 987 -2.87 10.20 30.01
CA ALA A 987 -2.44 10.38 31.41
C ALA A 987 -0.93 10.63 31.55
N GLY A 988 -0.17 10.66 30.45
CA GLY A 988 1.27 10.89 30.42
C GLY A 988 2.08 9.65 30.80
N LEU A 989 1.56 8.45 30.52
CA LEU A 989 2.28 7.20 30.66
C LEU A 989 2.63 6.64 29.28
N GLU A 990 3.84 6.12 29.13
CA GLU A 990 4.28 5.40 27.94
C GLU A 990 4.16 3.89 28.16
N LEU A 991 3.73 3.15 27.14
CA LEU A 991 3.84 1.70 27.09
C LEU A 991 5.32 1.31 27.00
N VAL A 992 5.75 0.34 27.80
CA VAL A 992 7.16 -0.08 27.88
C VAL A 992 7.40 -1.54 27.53
N ASP A 993 6.33 -2.31 27.52
CA ASP A 993 6.28 -3.76 27.39
C ASP A 993 4.88 -4.10 26.89
N TRP A 994 4.80 -4.93 25.87
CA TRP A 994 3.59 -5.34 25.20
C TRP A 994 3.65 -6.82 24.92
N GLU A 995 2.69 -7.55 25.45
CA GLU A 995 2.57 -8.98 25.27
C GLU A 995 1.37 -9.33 24.42
N ARG A 996 1.55 -10.24 23.45
CA ARG A 996 0.45 -10.83 22.68
C ARG A 996 0.41 -12.33 22.87
N ILE A 997 -0.71 -12.81 23.40
CA ILE A 997 -0.97 -14.23 23.58
C ILE A 997 -2.06 -14.71 22.63
N ASP A 998 -1.70 -15.71 21.83
CA ASP A 998 -2.60 -16.43 20.93
C ASP A 998 -3.52 -17.37 21.74
N VAL A 999 -4.84 -17.27 21.50
CA VAL A 999 -5.86 -17.99 22.27
C VAL A 999 -6.20 -19.37 21.70
N GLU A 1000 -5.60 -19.78 20.57
CA GLU A 1000 -5.59 -21.19 20.16
C GLU A 1000 -4.98 -22.12 21.25
N TRP A 1001 -4.31 -21.56 22.24
CA TRP A 1001 -3.78 -22.26 23.42
C TRP A 1001 -4.76 -22.34 24.61
N PHE A 1002 -5.90 -21.63 24.60
CA PHE A 1002 -6.84 -21.60 25.74
C PHE A 1002 -8.07 -22.51 25.58
N ASP A 1003 -8.31 -23.10 24.39
CA ASP A 1003 -9.46 -23.97 24.09
C ASP A 1003 -9.14 -25.49 24.15
#